data_AF-A0A8S4DQR3-F1
#
_entry.id   AF-A0A8S4DQR3-F1
#
_cell.length_a   1.000
_cell.length_b   1.000
_cell.length_c   1.000
_cell.angle_alpha   90.00
_cell.angle_beta   90.00
_cell.angle_gamma   90.00
#
_symmetry.space_group_name_H-M   'P 1'
#
loop_
_entity.id
_entity.type
_entity.pdbx_description
1 polymer ?
#
loop_
_entity_poly.entity_id
_entity_poly.type
_entity_poly.pdbx_seq_one_letter_code
_entity_poly.pdbx_strand_id
1 'polypeptide(L)'
;MRRALSHNNYICVKMSNLPPRKISTSSKGSKQDASPLQILLQMGFPRHRALKALAATGNRSVQLASDWLLTHVNDAFIDTDVPREYILYACPTGPLLSQLHDFWEKSKSIGGWNGAHNFPPHITLVSFFKAPDEASLQLGKAVKHVVESVGDAPTSPLKLEPYLSHNFMGLFVNEEHADYLKKIALHFVKDVSSALGVSMDTYEHLDALGTCFPWCTMAQEKPIKSISLEPHVKSLHITLAYHFSVTAFDALKSLVEALPPLDHSAWELRLYSRDPRFANHEVHKVTQDYAPKESDELELVIGDYIYVDEKEIESSPDGWVQGTSWLTGVTGYLPAVYTQRTAEADAWTLHRAISLGNNNCSDSKSESDSTTDGEMATNFPHEDADKLGFEKSEEAYGDWKKYWNAVIEQKKTGGLLDITQGTSIDWKAEVHNGTGNGDATIVAKTPTETGDADAGSGRRWHLVMRHGERVDLTYGAWVPFCFENDTYGGRQRSIRAGLPPHPGGQATSLPGGRGHAAGGVSVRHVYASCAYRAVETAQGFLEGMQADPSVKIRVEPGLFEYKMWHLSKGPMPPFMTPLELHKAGFNVDLNYKPYVEIDLESPETLDDYYIRGKTAMQGAVRDTEAEGGNTLFVGHAATLDMMVVALKNIDEEQDPLPYQLSKHLGRVPYCALGAMRDHPWQVVSPPCPPTMNTSSGRFDWKVLLDL
;
A
#
# COMPACT_ATOMS: atom_id res chain seq x y z
N MET A 1 -3.44 -30.98 -81.95
CA MET A 1 -4.61 -30.82 -81.05
C MET A 1 -4.42 -31.79 -79.89
N ARG A 2 -4.43 -31.48 -78.60
CA ARG A 2 -4.77 -30.31 -77.80
C ARG A 2 -3.99 -30.43 -76.47
N ARG A 3 -3.49 -29.28 -76.00
CA ARG A 3 -3.16 -28.85 -74.63
C ARG A 3 -2.94 -29.94 -73.55
N ALA A 4 -1.69 -30.08 -73.13
CA ALA A 4 -1.30 -30.40 -71.76
C ALA A 4 -1.10 -29.09 -70.99
N LEU A 5 -1.64 -28.98 -69.77
CA LEU A 5 -1.30 -27.92 -68.82
C LEU A 5 -0.71 -28.59 -67.58
N SER A 6 0.56 -28.29 -67.30
CA SER A 6 1.33 -28.75 -66.17
C SER A 6 1.45 -27.69 -65.08
N HIS A 7 1.40 -28.16 -63.83
CA HIS A 7 2.06 -27.71 -62.59
C HIS A 7 2.86 -26.40 -62.52
N ASN A 8 2.65 -25.72 -61.38
CA ASN A 8 3.50 -24.78 -60.62
C ASN A 8 4.11 -23.55 -61.32
N ASN A 9 3.82 -22.35 -60.80
CA ASN A 9 4.84 -21.54 -60.10
C ASN A 9 4.32 -20.19 -59.57
N TYR A 10 4.87 -19.85 -58.41
CA TYR A 10 4.99 -18.53 -57.82
C TYR A 10 5.30 -17.43 -58.83
N ILE A 11 4.59 -16.30 -58.73
CA ILE A 11 4.96 -15.06 -59.41
C ILE A 11 5.46 -14.05 -58.38
N CYS A 12 6.78 -13.91 -58.36
CA CYS A 12 7.53 -12.74 -57.90
C CYS A 12 7.68 -11.80 -59.11
N VAL A 13 7.34 -10.50 -58.97
CA VAL A 13 7.75 -9.44 -59.90
C VAL A 13 8.42 -8.31 -59.12
N LYS A 14 9.50 -7.83 -59.74
CA LYS A 14 10.67 -7.12 -59.21
C LYS A 14 10.50 -5.63 -58.86
N MET A 15 11.39 -5.24 -57.95
CA MET A 15 11.87 -3.93 -57.49
C MET A 15 12.04 -2.79 -58.52
N SER A 16 11.91 -1.56 -58.01
CA SER A 16 12.70 -0.39 -58.41
C SER A 16 13.30 0.32 -57.17
N ASN A 17 14.63 0.37 -57.08
CA ASN A 17 15.43 1.16 -56.13
C ASN A 17 15.69 2.56 -56.72
N LEU A 18 15.70 3.67 -55.96
CA LEU A 18 16.82 4.34 -55.26
C LEU A 18 16.32 5.75 -54.78
N PRO A 19 16.97 6.52 -53.86
CA PRO A 19 18.38 6.46 -53.43
C PRO A 19 18.63 6.45 -51.90
N PRO A 20 19.88 6.18 -51.45
CA PRO A 20 20.25 6.18 -50.03
C PRO A 20 20.50 7.61 -49.53
N ARG A 21 19.81 8.04 -48.47
CA ARG A 21 20.15 9.26 -47.75
C ARG A 21 20.85 8.94 -46.44
N LYS A 22 22.17 9.08 -46.50
CA LYS A 22 23.15 9.41 -45.44
C LYS A 22 22.77 9.01 -44.01
N ILE A 23 23.41 7.94 -43.54
CA ILE A 23 23.69 7.72 -42.13
C ILE A 23 24.50 8.93 -41.63
N SER A 24 23.86 9.81 -40.87
CA SER A 24 24.57 10.77 -40.04
C SER A 24 25.17 10.04 -38.86
N THR A 25 26.48 9.88 -38.86
CA THR A 25 27.24 9.53 -37.67
C THR A 25 27.22 10.73 -36.71
N SER A 26 26.34 10.72 -35.70
CA SER A 26 26.43 11.59 -34.53
C SER A 26 25.92 10.86 -33.27
N SER A 27 26.88 10.55 -32.40
CA SER A 27 26.83 10.10 -31.00
C SER A 27 25.92 8.93 -30.62
N LYS A 28 26.56 7.84 -30.16
CA LYS A 28 26.02 6.95 -29.13
C LYS A 28 25.65 7.81 -27.91
N GLY A 29 24.38 8.20 -27.79
CA GLY A 29 23.82 8.67 -26.53
C GLY A 29 23.44 7.43 -25.72
N SER A 30 24.08 7.23 -24.56
CA SER A 30 23.54 6.34 -23.54
C SER A 30 22.09 6.75 -23.29
N LYS A 31 21.13 5.85 -23.46
CA LYS A 31 19.79 6.06 -22.89
C LYS A 31 19.98 6.12 -21.38
N GLN A 32 20.06 7.33 -20.82
CA GLN A 32 19.94 7.52 -19.39
C GLN A 32 18.45 7.38 -19.08
N ASP A 33 18.10 6.41 -18.24
CA ASP A 33 16.77 6.33 -17.67
C ASP A 33 16.44 7.66 -16.99
N ALA A 34 15.25 8.21 -17.24
CA ALA A 34 14.85 9.50 -16.70
C ALA A 34 14.82 9.43 -15.17
N SER A 35 15.44 10.40 -14.49
CA SER A 35 15.48 10.41 -13.03
C SER A 35 14.08 10.56 -12.42
N PRO A 36 13.83 10.08 -11.19
CA PRO A 36 12.53 10.24 -10.53
C PRO A 36 12.02 11.70 -10.55
N LEU A 37 12.92 12.65 -10.36
CA LEU A 37 12.62 14.09 -10.48
C LEU A 37 12.18 14.46 -11.89
N GLN A 38 12.88 14.00 -12.94
CA GLN A 38 12.51 14.29 -14.33
C GLN A 38 11.13 13.76 -14.67
N ILE A 39 10.76 12.59 -14.15
CA ILE A 39 9.43 12.01 -14.36
C ILE A 39 8.36 12.88 -13.69
N LEU A 40 8.55 13.32 -12.44
CA LEU A 40 7.60 14.22 -11.76
C LEU A 40 7.46 15.58 -12.46
N LEU A 41 8.57 16.12 -12.99
CA LEU A 41 8.55 17.34 -13.80
C LEU A 41 7.76 17.15 -15.10
N GLN A 42 7.90 16.00 -15.76
CA GLN A 42 7.14 15.64 -16.96
C GLN A 42 5.64 15.46 -16.67
N MET A 43 5.28 15.03 -15.45
CA MET A 43 3.89 14.98 -14.98
C MET A 43 3.30 16.37 -14.69
N GLY A 44 4.10 17.44 -14.78
CA GLY A 44 3.66 18.83 -14.60
C GLY A 44 3.81 19.35 -13.18
N PHE A 45 4.41 18.60 -12.25
CA PHE A 45 4.64 19.08 -10.89
C PHE A 45 5.79 20.12 -10.87
N PRO A 46 5.66 21.23 -10.11
CA PRO A 46 6.74 22.18 -9.90
C PRO A 46 7.98 21.52 -9.27
N ARG A 47 9.18 21.94 -9.68
CA ARG A 47 10.45 21.33 -9.24
C ARG A 47 10.59 21.28 -7.73
N HIS A 48 10.28 22.37 -7.02
CA HIS A 48 10.43 22.43 -5.56
C HIS A 48 9.49 21.47 -4.84
N ARG A 49 8.22 21.38 -5.28
CA ARG A 49 7.26 20.39 -4.74
C ARG A 49 7.70 18.95 -5.05
N ALA A 50 8.14 18.68 -6.27
CA ALA A 50 8.63 17.35 -6.66
C ALA A 50 9.81 16.89 -5.81
N LEU A 51 10.76 17.78 -5.53
CA LEU A 51 11.90 17.49 -4.65
C LEU A 51 11.47 17.25 -3.21
N LYS A 52 10.60 18.12 -2.68
CA LYS A 52 10.03 17.96 -1.33
C LYS A 52 9.33 16.62 -1.18
N ALA A 53 8.53 16.22 -2.16
CA ALA A 53 7.83 14.94 -2.16
C ALA A 53 8.78 13.74 -2.22
N LEU A 54 9.84 13.82 -3.05
CA LEU A 54 10.88 12.79 -3.10
C LEU A 54 11.61 12.69 -1.76
N ALA A 55 11.93 13.81 -1.11
CA ALA A 55 12.56 13.82 0.22
C ALA A 55 11.62 13.29 1.32
N ALA A 56 10.35 13.69 1.31
CA ALA A 56 9.33 13.24 2.25
C ALA A 56 9.03 11.73 2.14
N THR A 57 9.23 11.13 0.96
CA THR A 57 8.99 9.70 0.70
C THR A 57 10.27 8.86 0.66
N GLY A 58 11.43 9.47 0.92
CA GLY A 58 12.71 8.76 1.02
C GLY A 58 13.28 8.31 -0.32
N ASN A 59 12.91 8.98 -1.42
CA ASN A 59 13.26 8.62 -2.80
C ASN A 59 12.91 7.16 -3.17
N ARG A 60 11.89 6.57 -2.51
CA ARG A 60 11.53 5.16 -2.70
C ARG A 60 10.94 4.86 -4.07
N SER A 61 10.04 5.72 -4.55
CA SER A 61 9.48 5.61 -5.91
C SER A 61 8.85 6.93 -6.36
N VAL A 62 8.70 7.09 -7.67
CA VAL A 62 7.98 8.21 -8.27
C VAL A 62 6.50 8.18 -7.89
N GLN A 63 5.91 6.99 -7.79
CA GLN A 63 4.51 6.79 -7.43
C GLN A 63 4.22 7.32 -6.04
N LEU A 64 5.02 6.93 -5.03
CA LEU A 64 4.85 7.41 -3.66
C LEU A 64 5.00 8.93 -3.57
N ALA A 65 5.98 9.51 -4.28
CA ALA A 65 6.15 10.96 -4.32
C ALA A 65 4.97 11.67 -5.02
N SER A 66 4.44 11.11 -6.09
CA SER A 66 3.23 11.63 -6.75
C SER A 66 2.00 11.53 -5.86
N ASP A 67 1.80 10.41 -5.16
CA ASP A 67 0.68 10.22 -4.23
C ASP A 67 0.77 11.22 -3.07
N TRP A 68 1.97 11.41 -2.51
CA TRP A 68 2.21 12.40 -1.46
C TRP A 68 1.86 13.83 -1.93
N LEU A 69 2.22 14.21 -3.16
CA LEU A 69 1.86 15.52 -3.73
C LEU A 69 0.35 15.71 -3.85
N LEU A 70 -0.38 14.65 -4.20
CA LEU A 70 -1.83 14.69 -4.37
C LEU A 70 -2.55 14.74 -3.03
N THR A 71 -2.05 14.06 -1.99
CA THR A 71 -2.64 14.14 -0.65
C THR A 71 -2.34 15.47 0.04
N HIS A 72 -1.21 16.10 -0.27
CA HIS A 72 -0.79 17.39 0.30
C HIS A 72 -1.24 18.60 -0.55
N VAL A 73 -2.17 18.42 -1.49
CA VAL A 73 -2.64 19.52 -2.35
C VAL A 73 -3.25 20.67 -1.56
N ASN A 74 -3.83 20.38 -0.40
CA ASN A 74 -4.45 21.34 0.52
C ASN A 74 -3.53 21.74 1.69
N ASP A 75 -2.27 21.29 1.73
CA ASP A 75 -1.31 21.73 2.74
C ASP A 75 -0.90 23.19 2.44
N ALA A 76 -1.23 24.10 3.36
CA ALA A 76 -0.95 25.53 3.24
C ALA A 76 0.55 25.86 3.19
N PHE A 77 1.41 24.95 3.67
CA PHE A 77 2.85 25.13 3.81
C PHE A 77 3.66 24.26 2.86
N ILE A 78 3.01 23.57 1.90
CA ILE A 78 3.71 22.73 0.91
C ILE A 78 4.76 23.52 0.11
N ASP A 79 4.56 24.81 -0.09
CA ASP A 79 5.47 25.69 -0.83
C ASP A 79 6.52 26.39 0.05
N THR A 80 6.48 26.22 1.37
CA THR A 80 7.45 26.87 2.25
C THR A 80 8.83 26.26 2.09
N ASP A 81 9.86 27.08 1.86
CA ASP A 81 11.24 26.63 1.70
C ASP A 81 11.90 26.39 3.06
N VAL A 82 11.53 25.27 3.70
CA VAL A 82 12.13 24.82 4.96
C VAL A 82 12.86 23.50 4.71
N PRO A 83 14.19 23.44 4.93
CA PRO A 83 14.96 22.22 4.71
C PRO A 83 14.58 21.14 5.72
N ARG A 84 14.55 19.89 5.25
CA ARG A 84 14.19 18.74 6.10
C ARG A 84 15.30 18.42 7.10
N GLU A 85 14.92 17.92 8.27
CA GLU A 85 15.85 17.47 9.31
C GLU A 85 16.15 15.98 9.14
N TYR A 86 17.43 15.62 9.12
CA TYR A 86 17.94 14.26 8.96
C TYR A 86 18.69 13.81 10.21
N ILE A 87 18.69 12.51 10.45
CA ILE A 87 19.38 11.90 11.58
C ILE A 87 19.88 10.50 11.22
N LEU A 88 21.07 10.13 11.70
CA LEU A 88 21.70 8.84 11.45
C LEU A 88 21.83 8.03 12.74
N TYR A 89 21.21 6.85 12.73
CA TYR A 89 21.18 5.92 13.85
C TYR A 89 21.86 4.60 13.51
N ALA A 90 22.45 3.97 14.53
CA ALA A 90 22.71 2.53 14.53
C ALA A 90 21.64 1.85 15.38
N CYS A 91 20.81 1.02 14.76
CA CYS A 91 19.71 0.31 15.42
C CYS A 91 20.10 -1.17 15.62
N PRO A 92 19.89 -1.74 16.81
CA PRO A 92 20.04 -3.17 17.00
C PRO A 92 18.94 -3.92 16.26
N THR A 93 19.23 -5.14 15.84
CA THR A 93 18.29 -6.08 15.22
C THR A 93 18.37 -7.44 15.90
N GLY A 94 17.40 -8.32 15.62
CA GLY A 94 17.37 -9.67 16.20
C GLY A 94 17.01 -9.68 17.69
N PRO A 95 17.58 -10.60 18.50
CA PRO A 95 17.18 -10.82 19.89
C PRO A 95 17.29 -9.58 20.79
N LEU A 96 18.33 -8.75 20.58
CA LEU A 96 18.51 -7.51 21.34
C LEU A 96 17.35 -6.54 21.12
N LEU A 97 16.87 -6.42 19.88
CA LEU A 97 15.74 -5.55 19.55
C LEU A 97 14.47 -6.00 20.29
N SER A 98 14.18 -7.30 20.30
CA SER A 98 13.04 -7.87 21.02
C SER A 98 13.11 -7.61 22.52
N GLN A 99 14.29 -7.80 23.13
CA GLN A 99 14.49 -7.53 24.56
C GLN A 99 14.26 -6.05 24.91
N LEU A 100 14.70 -5.13 24.06
CA LEU A 100 14.52 -3.69 24.27
C LEU A 100 13.05 -3.27 24.11
N HIS A 101 12.32 -3.88 23.17
CA HIS A 101 10.87 -3.66 23.06
C HIS A 101 10.12 -4.18 24.30
N ASP A 102 10.42 -5.39 24.77
CA ASP A 102 9.83 -5.94 26.01
C ASP A 102 10.13 -5.05 27.23
N PHE A 103 11.35 -4.52 27.32
CA PHE A 103 11.73 -3.54 28.35
C PHE A 103 10.85 -2.29 28.26
N TRP A 104 10.64 -1.75 27.06
CA TRP A 104 9.87 -0.53 26.88
C TRP A 104 8.37 -0.70 27.15
N GLU A 105 7.77 -1.82 26.76
CA GLU A 105 6.38 -2.11 27.12
C GLU A 105 6.17 -2.19 28.63
N LYS A 106 7.09 -2.86 29.33
CA LYS A 106 7.02 -2.97 30.80
C LYS A 106 7.31 -1.63 31.48
N SER A 107 8.31 -0.88 31.03
CA SER A 107 8.61 0.45 31.58
C SER A 107 7.44 1.42 31.39
N LYS A 108 6.74 1.35 30.25
CA LYS A 108 5.52 2.14 29.97
C LYS A 108 4.39 1.79 30.94
N SER A 109 4.26 0.51 31.31
CA SER A 109 3.27 0.04 32.30
C SER A 109 3.59 0.48 33.74
N ILE A 110 4.87 0.68 34.08
CA ILE A 110 5.33 1.06 35.42
C ILE A 110 5.29 2.57 35.63
N GLY A 111 5.89 3.33 34.69
CA GLY A 111 6.18 4.75 34.85
C GLY A 111 5.40 5.66 33.89
N GLY A 112 4.51 5.10 33.07
CA GLY A 112 3.87 5.83 31.98
C GLY A 112 4.82 6.09 30.82
N TRP A 113 4.41 7.02 29.95
CA TRP A 113 5.22 7.45 28.80
C TRP A 113 6.48 8.19 29.29
N ASN A 114 7.65 7.75 28.85
CA ASN A 114 8.92 8.43 29.12
C ASN A 114 9.59 8.80 27.80
N GLY A 115 10.64 9.62 27.84
CA GLY A 115 11.25 10.17 26.63
C GLY A 115 11.81 9.11 25.67
N ALA A 116 12.21 7.93 26.17
CA ALA A 116 12.78 6.87 25.34
C ALA A 116 11.74 6.26 24.40
N HIS A 117 10.45 6.30 24.76
CA HIS A 117 9.35 5.74 23.97
C HIS A 117 9.07 6.52 22.67
N ASN A 118 9.66 7.71 22.50
CA ASN A 118 9.50 8.50 21.28
C ASN A 118 10.32 7.98 20.09
N PHE A 119 11.29 7.08 20.32
CA PHE A 119 12.26 6.65 19.33
C PHE A 119 12.39 5.12 19.30
N PRO A 120 12.78 4.49 18.17
CA PRO A 120 13.16 3.08 18.15
C PRO A 120 14.43 2.86 18.98
N PRO A 121 14.78 1.62 19.38
CA PRO A 121 16.05 1.39 20.04
C PRO A 121 17.19 1.77 19.10
N HIS A 122 18.08 2.64 19.54
CA HIS A 122 19.12 3.20 18.68
C HIS A 122 20.33 3.71 19.47
N ILE A 123 21.45 3.81 18.77
CA ILE A 123 22.60 4.64 19.12
C ILE A 123 22.65 5.81 18.13
N THR A 124 22.65 7.03 18.64
CA THR A 124 22.79 8.23 17.81
C THR A 124 24.23 8.37 17.32
N LEU A 125 24.43 8.34 16.00
CA LEU A 125 25.74 8.53 15.39
C LEU A 125 25.97 9.96 14.91
N VAL A 126 24.90 10.60 14.42
CA VAL A 126 24.92 11.99 13.98
C VAL A 126 23.63 12.63 14.45
N SER A 127 23.73 13.79 15.10
CA SER A 127 22.57 14.55 15.60
C SER A 127 21.70 15.08 14.45
N PHE A 128 20.52 15.59 14.77
CA PHE A 128 19.67 16.24 13.77
C PHE A 128 20.43 17.35 13.03
N PHE A 129 20.41 17.28 11.70
CA PHE A 129 20.97 18.31 10.82
C PHE A 129 19.99 18.63 9.69
N LYS A 130 20.00 19.89 9.22
CA LYS A 130 19.14 20.35 8.14
C LYS A 130 19.84 20.21 6.80
N ALA A 131 19.15 19.67 5.80
CA ALA A 131 19.64 19.58 4.44
C ALA A 131 18.55 19.93 3.42
N PRO A 132 18.91 20.52 2.27
CA PRO A 132 17.96 20.83 1.21
C PRO A 132 17.38 19.55 0.61
N ASP A 133 16.16 19.63 0.07
CA ASP A 133 15.43 18.48 -0.47
C ASP A 133 16.19 17.81 -1.64
N GLU A 134 16.95 18.58 -2.42
CA GLU A 134 17.82 18.06 -3.48
C GLU A 134 18.90 17.08 -2.98
N ALA A 135 19.36 17.25 -1.74
CA ALA A 135 20.43 16.44 -1.20
C ALA A 135 19.95 15.06 -0.73
N SER A 136 18.64 14.86 -0.56
CA SER A 136 18.05 13.65 0.02
C SER A 136 18.60 12.34 -0.59
N LEU A 137 18.65 12.25 -1.93
CA LEU A 137 19.18 11.06 -2.61
C LEU A 137 20.69 10.87 -2.38
N GLN A 138 21.46 11.96 -2.31
CA GLN A 138 22.90 11.90 -2.05
C GLN A 138 23.18 11.47 -0.61
N LEU A 139 22.39 11.93 0.37
CA LEU A 139 22.49 11.51 1.76
C LEU A 139 22.25 10.01 1.91
N GLY A 140 21.23 9.46 1.24
CA GLY A 140 20.99 8.01 1.22
C GLY A 140 22.15 7.20 0.62
N LYS A 141 22.81 7.74 -0.42
CA LYS A 141 24.01 7.13 -1.03
C LYS A 141 25.24 7.22 -0.12
N ALA A 142 25.39 8.32 0.63
CA ALA A 142 26.49 8.50 1.56
C ALA A 142 26.50 7.41 2.65
N VAL A 143 25.34 6.97 3.15
CA VAL A 143 25.26 5.85 4.12
C VAL A 143 25.91 4.57 3.56
N LYS A 144 25.62 4.24 2.29
CA LYS A 144 26.20 3.06 1.62
C LYS A 144 27.71 3.19 1.46
N HIS A 145 28.14 4.34 0.94
CA HIS A 145 29.56 4.62 0.72
C HIS A 145 30.39 4.57 2.01
N VAL A 146 29.82 5.02 3.14
CA VAL A 146 30.48 4.97 4.45
C VAL A 146 30.68 3.55 4.93
N VAL A 147 29.67 2.68 4.80
CA VAL A 147 29.80 1.25 5.17
C VAL A 147 30.87 0.58 4.31
N GLU A 148 30.85 0.81 3.00
CA GLU A 148 31.85 0.29 2.06
C GLU A 148 33.27 0.83 2.36
N SER A 149 33.38 2.08 2.80
CA SER A 149 34.67 2.74 3.08
C SER A 149 35.26 2.34 4.43
N VAL A 150 34.44 2.20 5.47
CA VAL A 150 34.89 1.87 6.83
C VAL A 150 35.20 0.38 6.96
N GLY A 151 34.50 -0.48 6.20
CA GLY A 151 34.75 -1.91 6.13
C GLY A 151 34.06 -2.71 7.23
N ASP A 152 34.51 -3.97 7.39
CA ASP A 152 33.86 -4.97 8.24
C ASP A 152 33.77 -4.54 9.71
N ALA A 153 32.64 -4.88 10.34
CA ALA A 153 32.43 -4.71 11.76
C ALA A 153 33.38 -5.60 12.58
N PRO A 154 33.70 -5.23 13.84
CA PRO A 154 34.46 -6.08 14.75
C PRO A 154 33.85 -7.49 14.85
N THR A 155 34.69 -8.52 14.90
CA THR A 155 34.26 -9.93 14.97
C THR A 155 33.63 -10.31 16.31
N SER A 156 33.85 -9.50 17.35
CA SER A 156 33.18 -9.63 18.64
C SER A 156 31.93 -8.74 18.71
N PRO A 157 30.84 -9.21 19.36
CA PRO A 157 29.62 -8.43 19.50
C PRO A 157 29.88 -7.13 20.27
N LEU A 158 29.16 -6.06 19.92
CA LEU A 158 29.26 -4.77 20.61
C LEU A 158 28.90 -4.94 22.09
N LYS A 159 29.90 -4.79 22.96
CA LYS A 159 29.70 -4.87 24.41
C LYS A 159 28.97 -3.63 24.91
N LEU A 160 27.82 -3.85 25.55
CA LEU A 160 26.97 -2.83 26.13
C LEU A 160 26.99 -2.94 27.66
N GLU A 161 27.18 -1.82 28.35
CA GLU A 161 27.26 -1.74 29.82
C GLU A 161 26.14 -0.85 30.36
N PRO A 162 25.33 -1.34 31.33
CA PRO A 162 24.25 -0.54 31.88
C PRO A 162 24.78 0.61 32.72
N TYR A 163 24.19 1.78 32.53
CA TYR A 163 24.43 2.98 33.32
C TYR A 163 23.11 3.48 33.87
N LEU A 164 23.10 3.78 35.17
CA LEU A 164 21.93 4.20 35.91
C LEU A 164 22.21 5.49 36.66
N SER A 165 21.35 6.48 36.43
CA SER A 165 21.32 7.74 37.16
C SER A 165 19.87 8.12 37.48
N HIS A 166 19.68 9.01 38.44
CA HIS A 166 18.36 9.41 38.94
C HIS A 166 17.39 9.91 37.84
N ASN A 167 17.90 10.47 36.74
CA ASN A 167 17.07 11.02 35.64
C ASN A 167 17.30 10.33 34.29
N PHE A 168 18.19 9.34 34.22
CA PHE A 168 18.60 8.72 32.96
C PHE A 168 19.10 7.29 33.18
N MET A 169 18.64 6.37 32.34
CA MET A 169 19.06 4.98 32.28
C MET A 169 19.40 4.63 30.83
N GLY A 170 20.55 3.98 30.60
CA GLY A 170 20.99 3.63 29.26
C GLY A 170 22.02 2.50 29.24
N LEU A 171 22.27 1.95 28.05
CA LEU A 171 23.30 0.95 27.78
C LEU A 171 24.43 1.60 26.98
N PHE A 172 25.60 1.79 27.59
CA PHE A 172 26.76 2.43 26.98
C PHE A 172 27.61 1.42 26.21
N VAL A 173 28.10 1.82 25.04
CA VAL A 173 29.03 1.03 24.25
C VAL A 173 30.42 1.13 24.89
N ASN A 174 31.05 -0.01 25.15
CA ASN A 174 32.41 -0.06 25.66
C ASN A 174 33.40 0.63 24.70
N GLU A 175 34.40 1.34 25.24
CA GLU A 175 35.33 2.15 24.45
C GLU A 175 36.07 1.35 23.36
N GLU A 176 36.40 0.08 23.62
CA GLU A 176 37.11 -0.80 22.67
C GLU A 176 36.30 -1.03 21.37
N HIS A 177 34.97 -0.96 21.46
CA HIS A 177 34.05 -1.19 20.33
C HIS A 177 33.43 0.09 19.76
N ALA A 178 33.43 1.16 20.55
CA ALA A 178 32.89 2.45 20.14
C ALA A 178 33.63 3.06 18.93
N ASP A 179 34.91 2.75 18.76
CA ASP A 179 35.74 3.32 17.69
C ASP A 179 35.27 2.98 16.28
N TYR A 180 34.64 1.82 16.07
CA TYR A 180 34.05 1.46 14.78
C TYR A 180 32.88 2.39 14.42
N LEU A 181 31.93 2.57 15.35
CA LEU A 181 30.79 3.45 15.17
C LEU A 181 31.20 4.92 15.05
N LYS A 182 32.23 5.36 15.79
CA LYS A 182 32.82 6.70 15.65
C LYS A 182 33.39 6.92 14.25
N LYS A 183 34.08 5.92 13.68
CA LYS A 183 34.61 6.00 12.30
C LYS A 183 33.48 6.15 11.28
N ILE A 184 32.39 5.38 11.43
CA ILE A 184 31.18 5.52 10.59
C ILE A 184 30.63 6.95 10.67
N ALA A 185 30.43 7.48 11.89
CA ALA A 185 29.92 8.83 12.08
C ALA A 185 30.83 9.89 11.43
N LEU A 186 32.15 9.81 11.64
CA LEU A 186 33.13 10.74 11.08
C LEU A 186 33.18 10.70 9.55
N HIS A 187 33.16 9.50 8.96
CA HIS A 187 33.15 9.33 7.51
C HIS A 187 31.85 9.83 6.90
N PHE A 188 30.71 9.56 7.52
CA PHE A 188 29.42 10.08 7.06
C PHE A 188 29.37 11.59 7.07
N VAL A 189 29.82 12.22 8.16
CA VAL A 189 29.91 13.69 8.24
C VAL A 189 30.81 14.23 7.14
N LYS A 190 31.98 13.63 6.91
CA LYS A 190 32.90 14.05 5.84
C LYS A 190 32.26 13.96 4.44
N ASP A 191 31.59 12.86 4.14
CA ASP A 191 30.96 12.64 2.83
C ASP A 191 29.79 13.60 2.61
N VAL A 192 28.97 13.82 3.63
CA VAL A 192 27.84 14.74 3.58
C VAL A 192 28.31 16.20 3.49
N SER A 193 29.32 16.60 4.27
CA SER A 193 29.94 17.94 4.16
C SER A 193 30.48 18.19 2.75
N SER A 194 31.12 17.18 2.14
CA SER A 194 31.61 17.27 0.76
C SER A 194 30.47 17.38 -0.25
N ALA A 195 29.37 16.64 -0.06
CA ALA A 195 28.20 16.67 -0.94
C ALA A 195 27.41 17.99 -0.84
N LEU A 196 27.32 18.56 0.36
CA LEU A 196 26.61 19.81 0.65
C LEU A 196 27.47 21.07 0.44
N GLY A 197 28.79 20.93 0.25
CA GLY A 197 29.71 22.05 0.06
C GLY A 197 29.94 22.90 1.32
N VAL A 198 29.84 22.31 2.51
CA VAL A 198 29.96 22.99 3.81
C VAL A 198 31.29 22.62 4.48
N SER A 199 32.00 23.60 5.05
CA SER A 199 33.27 23.40 5.77
C SER A 199 33.05 22.79 7.16
N MET A 200 33.93 21.86 7.57
CA MET A 200 33.92 21.27 8.91
C MET A 200 34.42 22.27 9.96
N ASP A 201 33.63 22.56 10.99
CA ASP A 201 34.15 23.14 12.24
C ASP A 201 34.59 21.98 13.14
N THR A 202 35.85 21.56 13.02
CA THR A 202 36.42 20.56 13.92
C THR A 202 36.76 21.18 15.29
N TYR A 203 36.12 20.64 16.33
CA TYR A 203 36.59 20.48 17.72
C TYR A 203 37.20 21.72 18.44
N GLU A 204 36.47 22.26 19.42
CA GLU A 204 36.94 22.63 20.78
C GLU A 204 35.96 23.63 21.46
N HIS A 205 34.72 23.22 21.74
CA HIS A 205 34.09 23.67 22.99
C HIS A 205 32.91 22.77 23.38
N LEU A 206 33.07 22.14 24.55
CA LEU A 206 32.05 21.37 25.22
C LEU A 206 30.92 22.30 25.69
N ASP A 207 29.68 21.87 25.46
CA ASP A 207 28.74 21.79 26.58
C ASP A 207 28.02 20.44 26.50
N ALA A 208 28.57 19.45 27.22
CA ALA A 208 28.16 18.05 27.14
C ALA A 208 26.70 17.81 27.54
N LEU A 209 26.05 18.79 28.16
CA LEU A 209 24.63 18.74 28.52
C LEU A 209 23.72 19.28 27.42
N GLY A 210 24.15 20.29 26.65
CA GLY A 210 23.33 20.87 25.57
C GLY A 210 23.28 19.99 24.30
N THR A 211 24.33 19.22 24.03
CA THR A 211 24.39 18.28 22.89
C THR A 211 23.75 16.92 23.21
N CYS A 212 23.78 16.50 24.49
CA CYS A 212 23.12 15.26 24.92
C CYS A 212 21.64 15.48 25.30
N PHE A 213 21.23 16.71 25.63
CA PHE A 213 19.87 17.06 26.06
C PHE A 213 19.45 18.44 25.50
N PRO A 214 18.96 18.51 24.25
CA PRO A 214 18.59 19.79 23.61
C PRO A 214 17.49 20.58 24.35
N TRP A 215 16.73 19.91 25.23
CA TRP A 215 15.65 20.48 26.05
C TRP A 215 16.13 21.11 27.37
N CYS A 216 17.40 20.93 27.75
CA CYS A 216 17.98 21.53 28.96
C CYS A 216 18.51 22.96 28.75
N THR A 217 18.61 23.44 27.51
CA THR A 217 19.13 24.79 27.19
C THR A 217 18.16 25.55 26.31
N MET A 218 17.81 26.78 26.72
CA MET A 218 17.00 27.71 25.92
C MET A 218 17.58 27.86 24.50
N ALA A 219 16.73 27.66 23.49
CA ALA A 219 17.09 27.83 22.09
C ALA A 219 17.66 29.25 21.83
N GLN A 220 18.96 29.35 21.59
CA GLN A 220 19.54 30.54 20.98
C GLN A 220 19.59 30.33 19.47
N GLU A 221 18.75 31.08 18.75
CA GLU A 221 18.72 31.10 17.29
C GLU A 221 20.06 31.61 16.74
N LYS A 222 20.83 30.72 16.09
CA LYS A 222 21.96 31.13 15.24
C LYS A 222 21.48 31.19 13.78
N PRO A 223 21.94 32.19 12.99
CA PRO A 223 21.44 32.46 11.65
C PRO A 223 21.77 31.33 10.65
N ILE A 224 20.78 31.03 9.81
CA ILE A 224 20.72 29.97 8.80
C ILE A 224 21.70 30.27 7.65
N LYS A 225 22.99 29.98 7.83
CA LYS A 225 23.95 29.85 6.70
C LYS A 225 25.00 28.74 6.89
N SER A 226 25.12 28.14 8.06
CA SER A 226 25.96 26.95 8.28
C SER A 226 25.09 25.76 8.66
N ILE A 227 25.21 24.67 7.91
CA ILE A 227 24.66 23.37 8.31
C ILE A 227 25.55 22.87 9.46
N SER A 228 25.04 22.90 10.70
CA SER A 228 25.72 22.27 11.84
C SER A 228 25.54 20.76 11.71
N LEU A 229 26.60 20.08 11.30
CA LEU A 229 26.66 18.65 11.13
C LEU A 229 27.77 18.12 12.04
N GLU A 230 27.37 17.51 13.16
CA GLU A 230 28.32 17.09 14.20
C GLU A 230 28.25 15.57 14.40
N PRO A 231 29.40 14.86 14.28
CA PRO A 231 29.46 13.44 14.55
C PRO A 231 29.41 13.21 16.07
N HIS A 232 28.55 12.30 16.50
CA HIS A 232 28.46 11.92 17.90
C HIS A 232 29.54 10.89 18.23
N VAL A 233 30.64 11.35 18.84
CA VAL A 233 31.83 10.51 19.10
C VAL A 233 32.09 10.23 20.59
N LYS A 234 31.26 10.79 21.48
CA LYS A 234 31.36 10.60 22.93
C LYS A 234 30.17 9.79 23.42
N SER A 235 30.38 8.95 24.43
CA SER A 235 29.26 8.35 25.19
C SER A 235 28.20 7.69 24.30
N LEU A 236 28.60 6.86 23.34
CA LEU A 236 27.64 6.13 22.50
C LEU A 236 26.81 5.20 23.38
N HIS A 237 25.49 5.31 23.30
CA HIS A 237 24.59 4.56 24.17
C HIS A 237 23.24 4.30 23.51
N ILE A 238 22.54 3.29 23.99
CA ILE A 238 21.09 3.12 23.81
C ILE A 238 20.41 3.72 25.04
N THR A 239 19.46 4.62 24.84
CA THR A 239 18.66 5.17 25.92
C THR A 239 17.56 4.19 26.29
N LEU A 240 17.49 3.78 27.57
CA LEU A 240 16.43 2.90 28.08
C LEU A 240 15.27 3.71 28.65
N ALA A 241 15.56 4.73 29.46
CA ALA A 241 14.55 5.60 30.05
C ALA A 241 15.15 6.95 30.44
N TYR A 242 14.40 8.02 30.22
CA TYR A 242 14.68 9.37 30.73
C TYR A 242 13.37 10.16 30.81
N HIS A 243 13.33 11.27 31.56
CA HIS A 243 12.09 12.02 31.85
C HIS A 243 11.00 11.18 32.53
N PHE A 244 11.39 10.21 33.36
CA PHE A 244 10.44 9.46 34.18
C PHE A 244 10.29 10.10 35.56
N SER A 245 9.19 9.84 36.24
CA SER A 245 8.95 10.34 37.59
C SER A 245 9.91 9.70 38.60
N VAL A 246 10.29 10.45 39.64
CA VAL A 246 11.19 9.95 40.70
C VAL A 246 10.63 8.68 41.37
N THR A 247 9.31 8.56 41.44
CA THR A 247 8.62 7.38 41.99
C THR A 247 8.80 6.11 41.14
N ALA A 248 9.06 6.24 39.84
CA ALA A 248 9.28 5.12 38.94
C ALA A 248 10.73 4.59 38.99
N PHE A 249 11.68 5.34 39.58
CA PHE A 249 13.11 5.03 39.51
C PHE A 249 13.47 3.64 40.02
N ASP A 250 13.04 3.25 41.22
CA ASP A 250 13.42 1.95 41.81
C ASP A 250 12.84 0.76 41.03
N ALA A 251 11.62 0.91 40.50
CA ALA A 251 10.98 -0.11 39.69
C ALA A 251 11.66 -0.25 38.32
N LEU A 252 12.00 0.87 37.67
CA LEU A 252 12.76 0.87 36.41
C LEU A 252 14.17 0.32 36.60
N LYS A 253 14.84 0.67 37.69
CA LYS A 253 16.16 0.14 38.06
C LYS A 253 16.13 -1.38 38.17
N SER A 254 15.15 -1.93 38.89
CA SER A 254 14.97 -3.37 39.02
C SER A 254 14.75 -4.05 37.67
N LEU A 255 14.12 -3.35 36.73
CA LEU A 255 13.87 -3.84 35.37
C LEU A 255 15.14 -3.87 34.52
N VAL A 256 16.01 -2.86 34.65
CA VAL A 256 17.33 -2.85 34.00
C VAL A 256 18.23 -3.96 34.56
N GLU A 257 18.22 -4.18 35.88
CA GLU A 257 18.98 -5.25 36.53
C GLU A 257 18.50 -6.66 36.13
N ALA A 258 17.24 -6.80 35.74
CA ALA A 258 16.64 -8.04 35.26
C ALA A 258 16.86 -8.32 33.76
N LEU A 259 17.56 -7.44 33.04
CA LEU A 259 17.83 -7.66 31.61
C LEU A 259 18.79 -8.85 31.43
N PRO A 260 18.45 -9.81 30.55
CA PRO A 260 19.33 -10.94 30.26
C PRO A 260 20.66 -10.49 29.60
N PRO A 261 21.71 -11.33 29.65
CA PRO A 261 22.97 -11.05 28.97
C PRO A 261 22.77 -10.78 27.48
N LEU A 262 23.47 -9.78 26.98
CA LEU A 262 23.32 -9.23 25.63
C LEU A 262 24.21 -10.01 24.64
N ASP A 263 23.83 -11.24 24.32
CA ASP A 263 24.61 -12.08 23.40
C ASP A 263 24.13 -11.93 21.95
N HIS A 264 25.06 -11.65 21.03
CA HIS A 264 24.90 -11.67 19.56
C HIS A 264 23.84 -10.72 18.96
N SER A 265 24.05 -9.41 19.09
CA SER A 265 23.27 -8.40 18.37
C SER A 265 23.79 -8.15 16.95
N ALA A 266 22.93 -8.29 15.95
CA ALA A 266 23.14 -7.67 14.64
C ALA A 266 22.71 -6.19 14.71
N TRP A 267 23.24 -5.37 13.78
CA TRP A 267 23.02 -3.93 13.77
C TRP A 267 22.71 -3.43 12.37
N GLU A 268 21.92 -2.38 12.26
CA GLU A 268 21.65 -1.68 11.00
C GLU A 268 21.88 -0.18 11.16
N LEU A 269 22.55 0.43 10.19
CA LEU A 269 22.57 1.88 10.03
C LEU A 269 21.28 2.34 9.36
N ARG A 270 20.58 3.30 9.97
CA ARG A 270 19.33 3.84 9.45
C ARG A 270 19.38 5.36 9.37
N LEU A 271 19.16 5.89 8.18
CA LEU A 271 19.01 7.33 7.92
C LEU A 271 17.52 7.69 7.90
N TYR A 272 17.11 8.47 8.89
CA TYR A 272 15.76 8.99 9.01
C TYR A 272 15.72 10.48 8.69
N SER A 273 14.51 10.98 8.43
CA SER A 273 14.25 12.41 8.40
C SER A 273 12.83 12.72 8.82
N ARG A 274 12.60 13.96 9.28
CA ARG A 274 11.31 14.45 9.74
C ARG A 274 11.06 15.88 9.25
N ASP A 275 9.80 16.29 9.26
CA ASP A 275 9.44 17.68 9.00
C ASP A 275 9.79 18.54 10.23
N PRO A 276 10.65 19.56 10.10
CA PRO A 276 11.09 20.39 11.23
C PRO A 276 9.96 21.21 11.87
N ARG A 277 8.84 21.43 11.17
CA ARG A 277 7.68 22.15 11.73
C ARG A 277 7.11 21.44 12.96
N PHE A 278 7.22 20.11 13.00
CA PHE A 278 6.61 19.28 14.03
C PHE A 278 7.64 18.71 15.03
N ALA A 279 8.86 19.27 15.08
CA ALA A 279 9.94 18.77 15.93
C ALA A 279 9.63 18.75 17.44
N ASN A 280 8.66 19.55 17.89
CA ASN A 280 8.22 19.64 19.29
C ASN A 280 6.76 19.18 19.48
N HIS A 281 6.16 18.50 18.50
CA HIS A 281 4.77 18.02 18.59
C HIS A 281 4.75 16.57 19.04
N GLU A 282 3.69 16.20 19.76
CA GLU A 282 3.36 14.80 20.01
C GLU A 282 2.76 14.17 18.75
N VAL A 283 3.06 12.89 18.54
CA VAL A 283 2.52 12.12 17.41
C VAL A 283 1.43 11.19 17.93
N HIS A 284 0.26 11.30 17.32
CA HIS A 284 -0.95 10.57 17.70
C HIS A 284 -1.43 9.74 16.53
N LYS A 285 -1.56 8.43 16.71
CA LYS A 285 -2.10 7.53 15.68
C LYS A 285 -3.63 7.53 15.73
N VAL A 286 -4.28 7.66 14.58
CA VAL A 286 -5.74 7.60 14.47
C VAL A 286 -6.22 6.17 14.67
N THR A 287 -7.07 5.97 15.67
CA THR A 287 -7.67 4.68 16.05
C THR A 287 -9.12 4.54 15.61
N GLN A 288 -9.81 5.66 15.40
CA GLN A 288 -11.20 5.72 14.92
C GLN A 288 -11.30 6.76 13.81
N ASP A 289 -12.09 6.47 12.78
CA ASP A 289 -12.34 7.40 11.69
C ASP A 289 -13.30 8.53 12.11
N TYR A 290 -13.15 9.69 11.48
CA TYR A 290 -14.00 10.84 11.73
C TYR A 290 -14.19 11.67 10.47
N ALA A 291 -15.46 11.92 10.13
CA ALA A 291 -15.83 12.81 9.05
C ALA A 291 -16.12 14.21 9.62
N PRO A 292 -15.46 15.27 9.10
CA PRO A 292 -15.70 16.66 9.51
C PRO A 292 -17.16 17.06 9.34
N LYS A 293 -17.73 17.69 10.36
CA LYS A 293 -19.06 18.30 10.31
C LYS A 293 -18.98 19.78 9.98
N GLU A 294 -17.98 20.45 10.52
CA GLU A 294 -17.68 21.86 10.29
C GLU A 294 -16.40 22.04 9.47
N SER A 295 -16.21 23.23 8.90
CA SER A 295 -15.11 23.51 7.95
C SER A 295 -13.71 23.57 8.58
N ASP A 296 -13.65 23.74 9.90
CA ASP A 296 -12.43 23.81 10.70
C ASP A 296 -12.07 22.47 11.36
N GLU A 297 -12.91 21.44 11.20
CA GLU A 297 -12.66 20.08 11.69
C GLU A 297 -11.77 19.27 10.72
N LEU A 298 -10.89 18.45 11.28
CA LEU A 298 -9.94 17.60 10.56
C LEU A 298 -10.55 16.22 10.28
N GLU A 299 -10.45 15.75 9.03
CA GLU A 299 -10.82 14.38 8.67
C GLU A 299 -9.82 13.39 9.27
N LEU A 300 -10.31 12.40 10.02
CA LEU A 300 -9.47 11.36 10.61
C LEU A 300 -9.62 10.06 9.81
N VAL A 301 -8.50 9.57 9.30
CA VAL A 301 -8.41 8.29 8.58
C VAL A 301 -7.63 7.29 9.44
N ILE A 302 -8.20 6.10 9.67
CA ILE A 302 -7.55 5.06 10.47
C ILE A 302 -6.15 4.75 9.92
N GLY A 303 -5.16 4.80 10.80
CA GLY A 303 -3.75 4.58 10.45
C GLY A 303 -2.97 5.83 10.07
N ASP A 304 -3.61 7.00 9.94
CA ASP A 304 -2.91 8.29 9.85
C ASP A 304 -2.24 8.66 11.19
N TYR A 305 -1.26 9.55 11.12
CA TYR A 305 -0.60 10.17 12.27
C TYR A 305 -0.96 11.65 12.31
N ILE A 306 -1.26 12.15 13.50
CA ILE A 306 -1.60 13.55 13.74
C ILE A 306 -0.52 14.16 14.63
N TYR A 307 0.02 15.29 14.21
CA TYR A 307 0.90 16.13 15.02
C TYR A 307 0.04 17.05 15.88
N VAL A 308 0.22 16.97 17.19
CA VAL A 308 -0.53 17.77 18.18
C VAL A 308 0.45 18.47 19.11
N ASP A 309 0.22 19.75 19.43
CA ASP A 309 1.01 20.44 20.46
C ASP A 309 0.58 19.95 21.85
N GLU A 310 1.56 19.57 22.69
CA GLU A 310 1.32 19.07 24.05
C GLU A 310 0.46 20.03 24.88
N LYS A 311 0.62 21.34 24.69
CA LYS A 311 -0.12 22.37 25.43
C LYS A 311 -1.60 22.41 25.06
N GLU A 312 -1.95 22.05 23.83
CA GLU A 312 -3.34 22.03 23.35
C GLU A 312 -4.11 20.87 23.98
N ILE A 313 -3.45 19.74 24.23
CA ILE A 313 -4.07 18.57 24.88
C ILE A 313 -4.41 18.88 26.34
N GLU A 314 -3.51 19.53 27.07
CA GLU A 314 -3.73 19.86 28.49
C GLU A 314 -4.74 20.99 28.70
N SER A 315 -4.86 21.91 27.74
CA SER A 315 -5.70 23.09 27.86
C SER A 315 -7.13 22.90 27.34
N SER A 316 -7.39 21.84 26.58
CA SER A 316 -8.71 21.54 26.00
C SER A 316 -9.71 21.03 27.07
N PRO A 317 -10.79 21.77 27.35
CA PRO A 317 -11.79 21.37 28.35
C PRO A 317 -12.81 20.36 27.82
N ASP A 318 -12.99 20.26 26.50
CA ASP A 318 -13.98 19.42 25.82
C ASP A 318 -13.38 18.23 25.07
N GLY A 319 -12.04 18.11 25.07
CA GLY A 319 -11.31 17.02 24.42
C GLY A 319 -11.09 17.20 22.92
N TRP A 320 -11.44 18.37 22.37
CA TRP A 320 -11.09 18.75 21.00
C TRP A 320 -9.77 19.50 20.97
N VAL A 321 -8.88 19.08 20.08
CA VAL A 321 -7.52 19.63 19.96
C VAL A 321 -7.22 19.99 18.52
N GLN A 322 -6.42 21.03 18.32
CA GLN A 322 -5.92 21.35 17.00
C GLN A 322 -4.74 20.43 16.65
N GLY A 323 -4.76 19.83 15.47
CA GLY A 323 -3.68 18.97 15.00
C GLY A 323 -3.48 19.04 13.50
N THR A 324 -2.34 18.54 13.04
CA THR A 324 -1.99 18.48 11.62
C THR A 324 -1.82 17.03 11.17
N SER A 325 -2.57 16.63 10.14
CA SER A 325 -2.48 15.29 9.55
C SER A 325 -1.14 15.10 8.83
N TRP A 326 -0.44 14.00 9.13
CA TRP A 326 0.78 13.60 8.44
C TRP A 326 0.51 13.18 6.99
N LEU A 327 -0.62 12.51 6.74
CA LEU A 327 -1.00 12.04 5.41
C LEU A 327 -1.33 13.18 4.44
N THR A 328 -1.91 14.28 4.94
CA THR A 328 -2.46 15.37 4.11
C THR A 328 -1.78 16.72 4.31
N GLY A 329 -1.04 16.92 5.40
CA GLY A 329 -0.46 18.20 5.79
C GLY A 329 -1.50 19.25 6.21
N VAL A 330 -2.78 18.90 6.30
CA VAL A 330 -3.88 19.81 6.66
C VAL A 330 -4.00 19.90 8.18
N THR A 331 -4.17 21.13 8.67
CA THR A 331 -4.43 21.44 10.08
C THR A 331 -5.92 21.66 10.33
N GLY A 332 -6.45 21.12 11.41
CA GLY A 332 -7.84 21.33 11.84
C GLY A 332 -8.08 20.81 13.26
N TYR A 333 -9.30 20.98 13.77
CA TYR A 333 -9.72 20.46 15.06
C TYR A 333 -10.14 19.00 14.97
N LEU A 334 -9.71 18.18 15.95
CA LEU A 334 -10.07 16.78 16.03
C LEU A 334 -10.46 16.38 17.46
N PRO A 335 -11.33 15.36 17.62
CA PRO A 335 -11.56 14.75 18.91
C PRO A 335 -10.35 13.92 19.32
N ALA A 336 -9.62 14.33 20.36
CA ALA A 336 -8.39 13.66 20.82
C ALA A 336 -8.64 12.18 21.18
N VAL A 337 -9.84 11.86 21.67
CA VAL A 337 -10.28 10.50 22.05
C VAL A 337 -10.25 9.47 20.92
N TYR A 338 -10.24 9.91 19.65
CA TYR A 338 -10.13 9.02 18.49
C TYR A 338 -8.68 8.72 18.11
N THR A 339 -7.73 9.29 18.85
CA THR A 339 -6.31 9.12 18.62
C THR A 339 -5.62 8.52 19.83
N GLN A 340 -4.46 7.92 19.61
CA GLN A 340 -3.62 7.38 20.66
C GLN A 340 -2.18 7.83 20.46
N ARG A 341 -1.55 8.36 21.51
CA ARG A 341 -0.13 8.74 21.48
C ARG A 341 0.76 7.57 21.06
N THR A 342 1.63 7.82 20.10
CA THR A 342 2.59 6.87 19.54
C THR A 342 3.99 7.48 19.47
N ALA A 343 4.99 6.69 19.08
CA ALA A 343 6.36 7.18 19.00
C ALA A 343 6.50 8.26 17.93
N GLU A 344 7.26 9.32 18.22
CA GLU A 344 7.51 10.38 17.23
C GLU A 344 8.13 9.82 15.94
N ALA A 345 9.04 8.86 16.11
CA ALA A 345 9.73 8.20 15.00
C ALA A 345 8.82 7.38 14.08
N ASP A 346 7.59 7.05 14.48
CA ASP A 346 6.62 6.35 13.62
C ASP A 346 6.19 7.20 12.42
N ALA A 347 6.25 8.53 12.56
CA ALA A 347 5.93 9.48 11.49
C ALA A 347 7.17 9.90 10.67
N TRP A 348 8.35 9.37 10.98
CA TRP A 348 9.59 9.72 10.26
C TRP A 348 9.75 8.94 8.97
N THR A 349 10.45 9.54 8.01
CA THR A 349 10.76 8.90 6.74
C THR A 349 12.11 8.20 6.81
N LEU A 350 12.12 6.88 6.62
CA LEU A 350 13.34 6.10 6.42
C LEU A 350 13.82 6.21 4.96
N HIS A 351 15.03 6.74 4.76
CA HIS A 351 15.72 6.87 3.47
C HIS A 351 16.59 5.67 3.15
N ARG A 352 17.35 5.18 4.14
CA ARG A 352 18.27 4.06 3.95
C ARG A 352 18.43 3.24 5.21
N ALA A 353 18.49 1.92 5.05
CA ALA A 353 18.84 0.95 6.07
C ALA A 353 19.93 0.01 5.51
N ILE A 354 21.04 -0.21 6.24
CA ILE A 354 22.15 -1.08 5.83
C ILE A 354 22.66 -1.86 7.04
N SER A 355 22.77 -3.19 6.92
CA SER A 355 23.28 -4.06 7.97
C SER A 355 24.79 -3.92 8.20
N LEU A 356 25.20 -3.95 9.46
CA LEU A 356 26.58 -3.96 9.92
C LEU A 356 26.96 -5.40 10.33
N GLY A 357 27.48 -6.19 9.40
CA GLY A 357 27.93 -7.57 9.64
C GLY A 357 27.74 -8.48 8.42
N ASN A 358 28.78 -9.26 8.09
CA ASN A 358 28.91 -10.17 6.94
C ASN A 358 28.86 -9.51 5.55
N ASN A 359 30.06 -9.34 4.97
CA ASN A 359 30.31 -9.01 3.56
C ASN A 359 29.85 -10.07 2.53
N ASN A 360 28.93 -10.96 2.90
CA ASN A 360 28.29 -11.94 2.01
C ASN A 360 26.87 -12.25 2.52
N CYS A 361 25.95 -11.28 2.48
CA CYS A 361 24.52 -11.57 2.49
C CYS A 361 23.74 -10.41 1.87
N SER A 362 22.69 -10.75 1.11
CA SER A 362 21.90 -9.88 0.24
C SER A 362 21.53 -8.53 0.85
N ASP A 363 21.67 -7.47 0.05
CA ASP A 363 20.97 -6.20 0.21
C ASP A 363 19.57 -6.43 0.82
N SER A 364 19.25 -5.74 1.92
CA SER A 364 17.86 -5.35 2.19
C SER A 364 17.46 -4.38 1.07
N LYS A 365 17.13 -4.94 -0.09
CA LYS A 365 16.78 -4.24 -1.33
C LYS A 365 15.58 -3.35 -1.05
N SER A 366 15.81 -2.05 -0.91
CA SER A 366 14.97 -1.13 -1.68
C SER A 366 15.19 -1.47 -3.14
N GLU A 367 14.11 -1.59 -3.89
CA GLU A 367 14.09 -1.98 -5.30
C GLU A 367 14.89 -1.05 -6.22
N SER A 368 16.21 -1.16 -6.16
CA SER A 368 17.15 -0.66 -7.14
C SER A 368 18.42 -1.51 -7.01
N ASP A 369 18.44 -2.57 -7.82
CA ASP A 369 19.62 -3.19 -8.45
C ASP A 369 19.52 -4.73 -8.46
N SER A 370 19.34 -5.24 -9.68
CA SER A 370 19.38 -6.65 -10.04
C SER A 370 20.84 -7.11 -10.25
N THR A 371 21.21 -8.30 -9.77
CA THR A 371 21.96 -9.32 -10.54
C THR A 371 22.23 -10.60 -9.74
N THR A 372 22.12 -11.73 -10.44
CA THR A 372 22.60 -13.11 -10.18
C THR A 372 21.91 -13.99 -9.12
N ASP A 373 21.25 -15.04 -9.62
CA ASP A 373 20.77 -16.22 -8.89
C ASP A 373 21.38 -17.47 -9.54
N GLY A 374 21.81 -18.42 -8.71
CA GLY A 374 22.31 -19.72 -9.13
C GLY A 374 22.12 -20.76 -8.02
N GLU A 375 21.21 -21.71 -8.31
CA GLU A 375 21.26 -23.12 -7.95
C GLU A 375 20.69 -23.68 -6.61
N MET A 376 19.86 -24.71 -6.84
CA MET A 376 19.55 -25.92 -6.04
C MET A 376 18.48 -25.86 -4.95
N ALA A 377 17.28 -26.29 -5.36
CA ALA A 377 16.30 -26.96 -4.54
C ALA A 377 16.72 -28.42 -4.27
N THR A 378 16.38 -28.99 -3.09
CA THR A 378 15.63 -30.26 -2.97
C THR A 378 15.40 -30.68 -1.52
N ASN A 379 14.18 -31.20 -1.30
CA ASN A 379 13.71 -32.15 -0.28
C ASN A 379 13.33 -31.64 1.13
N PHE A 380 12.04 -31.38 1.37
CA PHE A 380 11.26 -31.90 2.52
C PHE A 380 9.73 -31.80 2.21
N PRO A 381 8.88 -32.71 2.72
CA PRO A 381 7.47 -32.84 2.31
C PRO A 381 6.55 -31.81 3.01
N HIS A 382 5.68 -31.15 2.25
CA HIS A 382 4.72 -30.15 2.74
C HIS A 382 3.36 -30.78 3.03
N GLU A 383 2.81 -30.57 4.23
CA GLU A 383 1.38 -30.79 4.53
C GLU A 383 0.51 -29.64 3.97
N ASP A 384 -0.76 -29.96 3.69
CA ASP A 384 -1.66 -29.22 2.81
C ASP A 384 -2.36 -28.02 3.50
N ALA A 385 -1.83 -26.82 3.26
CA ALA A 385 -2.28 -25.56 3.84
C ALA A 385 -3.73 -25.18 3.47
N ASP A 386 -4.28 -25.74 2.38
CA ASP A 386 -5.63 -25.41 1.89
C ASP A 386 -6.74 -25.92 2.83
N LYS A 387 -6.48 -27.00 3.59
CA LYS A 387 -7.44 -27.52 4.58
C LYS A 387 -7.53 -26.66 5.84
N LEU A 388 -6.43 -26.04 6.25
CA LEU A 388 -6.39 -25.22 7.48
C LEU A 388 -7.14 -23.89 7.30
N GLY A 389 -7.13 -23.34 6.08
CA GLY A 389 -7.89 -22.13 5.72
C GLY A 389 -9.40 -22.39 5.62
N PHE A 390 -9.80 -23.59 5.18
CA PHE A 390 -11.20 -24.00 5.08
C PHE A 390 -11.90 -23.99 6.45
N GLU A 391 -11.31 -24.65 7.44
CA GLU A 391 -11.91 -24.82 8.77
C GLU A 391 -12.09 -23.49 9.52
N LYS A 392 -11.11 -22.56 9.41
CA LYS A 392 -11.17 -21.26 10.08
C LYS A 392 -12.20 -20.29 9.47
N SER A 393 -12.50 -20.43 8.18
CA SER A 393 -13.44 -19.54 7.47
C SER A 393 -14.91 -19.88 7.75
N GLU A 394 -15.23 -21.16 7.95
CA GLU A 394 -16.58 -21.63 8.29
C GLU A 394 -16.97 -21.27 9.74
N GLU A 395 -16.03 -21.36 10.70
CA GLU A 395 -16.26 -20.92 12.08
C GLU A 395 -16.56 -19.41 12.16
N ALA A 396 -15.78 -18.59 11.46
CA ALA A 396 -15.99 -17.14 11.39
C ALA A 396 -17.35 -16.79 10.77
N TYR A 397 -17.80 -17.55 9.77
CA TYR A 397 -19.11 -17.36 9.13
C TYR A 397 -20.27 -17.74 10.06
N GLY A 398 -20.11 -18.80 10.87
CA GLY A 398 -21.08 -19.24 11.86
C GLY A 398 -21.34 -18.20 12.96
N ASP A 399 -20.29 -17.56 13.46
CA ASP A 399 -20.41 -16.55 14.52
C ASP A 399 -20.96 -15.21 13.99
N TRP A 400 -20.62 -14.85 12.75
CA TRP A 400 -21.16 -13.67 12.10
C TRP A 400 -22.66 -13.79 11.78
N LYS A 401 -23.11 -15.00 11.41
CA LYS A 401 -24.54 -15.29 11.18
C LYS A 401 -25.36 -15.19 12.47
N LYS A 402 -24.82 -15.61 13.62
CA LYS A 402 -25.46 -15.44 14.93
C LYS A 402 -25.58 -13.96 15.30
N TYR A 403 -24.52 -13.18 15.07
CA TYR A 403 -24.51 -11.73 15.29
C TYR A 403 -25.59 -11.02 14.48
N TRP A 404 -25.70 -11.31 13.18
CA TRP A 404 -26.69 -10.67 12.32
C TRP A 404 -28.13 -11.12 12.60
N ASN A 405 -28.35 -12.38 12.98
CA ASN A 405 -29.67 -12.83 13.40
C ASN A 405 -30.13 -12.12 14.67
N ALA A 406 -29.22 -11.88 15.63
CA ALA A 406 -29.53 -11.08 16.83
C ALA A 406 -29.86 -9.62 16.49
N VAL A 407 -29.13 -9.02 15.54
CA VAL A 407 -29.37 -7.65 15.05
C VAL A 407 -30.70 -7.52 14.29
N ILE A 408 -31.13 -8.57 13.58
CA ILE A 408 -32.39 -8.60 12.82
C ILE A 408 -33.59 -8.83 13.75
N GLU A 409 -33.46 -9.71 14.75
CA GLU A 409 -34.53 -9.98 15.73
C GLU A 409 -34.81 -8.77 16.65
N GLN A 410 -33.81 -7.94 16.94
CA GLN A 410 -33.95 -6.75 17.79
C GLN A 410 -34.53 -5.51 17.09
N LYS A 411 -34.78 -5.54 15.76
CA LYS A 411 -35.31 -4.38 15.01
C LYS A 411 -36.83 -4.18 15.11
N LYS A 412 -37.53 -4.89 15.98
CA LYS A 412 -38.86 -4.46 16.46
C LYS A 412 -38.72 -3.83 17.86
N THR A 413 -38.65 -2.50 17.84
CA THR A 413 -38.76 -1.54 18.97
C THR A 413 -37.50 -1.27 19.81
N GLY A 414 -37.02 -0.02 19.77
CA GLY A 414 -36.11 0.57 20.78
C GLY A 414 -34.76 1.06 20.24
N GLY A 415 -34.40 2.30 20.55
CA GLY A 415 -33.21 2.99 20.05
C GLY A 415 -31.88 2.52 20.64
N LEU A 416 -30.81 2.70 19.86
CA LEU A 416 -29.42 2.38 20.19
C LEU A 416 -28.82 3.44 21.16
N LEU A 417 -29.32 3.48 22.39
CA LEU A 417 -28.74 4.30 23.48
C LEU A 417 -28.62 3.59 24.84
N ASP A 418 -28.86 2.28 24.93
CA ASP A 418 -28.54 1.49 26.12
C ASP A 418 -27.75 0.25 25.68
N ILE A 419 -26.43 0.23 25.95
CA ILE A 419 -25.52 -0.92 26.18
C ILE A 419 -24.07 -0.38 26.06
N THR A 420 -23.70 0.61 26.87
CA THR A 420 -22.29 0.85 27.26
C THR A 420 -22.24 1.46 28.66
N GLN A 421 -22.96 0.87 29.61
CA GLN A 421 -22.48 0.84 30.99
C GLN A 421 -22.16 -0.62 31.31
N GLY A 422 -20.88 -0.86 31.59
CA GLY A 422 -20.32 -2.19 31.69
C GLY A 422 -20.99 -3.05 32.76
N THR A 423 -21.20 -4.32 32.43
CA THR A 423 -20.98 -5.42 33.37
C THR A 423 -20.80 -6.73 32.59
N SER A 424 -19.75 -7.46 32.95
CA SER A 424 -19.44 -8.82 32.49
C SER A 424 -20.53 -9.80 32.90
N ILE A 425 -20.97 -10.67 31.98
CA ILE A 425 -21.67 -11.91 32.33
C ILE A 425 -21.25 -13.04 31.37
N ASP A 426 -20.53 -14.02 31.92
CA ASP A 426 -20.25 -15.35 31.38
C ASP A 426 -21.37 -16.31 31.84
N TRP A 427 -21.89 -17.18 30.96
CA TRP A 427 -22.66 -18.37 31.39
C TRP A 427 -22.50 -19.54 30.42
N LYS A 428 -21.70 -20.52 30.86
CA LYS A 428 -21.82 -21.92 30.47
C LYS A 428 -23.16 -22.51 30.94
N ALA A 429 -23.63 -23.45 30.11
CA ALA A 429 -24.30 -24.70 30.46
C ALA A 429 -25.84 -24.77 30.60
N GLU A 430 -26.32 -25.88 30.03
CA GLU A 430 -27.47 -26.71 30.39
C GLU A 430 -28.83 -26.50 29.70
N VAL A 431 -28.99 -27.36 28.69
CA VAL A 431 -30.19 -28.11 28.31
C VAL A 431 -30.89 -28.72 29.53
N HIS A 432 -32.19 -28.46 29.70
CA HIS A 432 -33.12 -29.49 30.18
C HIS A 432 -34.59 -29.27 29.75
N ASN A 433 -35.23 -30.41 29.50
CA ASN A 433 -36.55 -30.71 28.96
C ASN A 433 -37.75 -30.30 29.83
N GLY A 434 -38.94 -30.25 29.19
CA GLY A 434 -40.22 -30.58 29.86
C GLY A 434 -41.47 -29.96 29.21
N THR A 435 -41.98 -30.55 28.13
CA THR A 435 -43.25 -31.32 28.04
C THR A 435 -44.59 -30.56 28.07
N GLY A 436 -45.39 -30.75 27.02
CA GLY A 436 -46.83 -30.44 26.98
C GLY A 436 -47.47 -30.77 25.63
N ASN A 437 -48.00 -31.98 25.50
CA ASN A 437 -48.61 -32.61 24.32
C ASN A 437 -49.91 -31.93 23.82
N GLY A 438 -50.11 -31.95 22.50
CA GLY A 438 -51.38 -31.73 21.81
C GLY A 438 -51.28 -32.19 20.36
N ASP A 439 -51.66 -33.44 20.11
CA ASP A 439 -51.55 -34.18 18.84
C ASP A 439 -52.60 -33.72 17.80
N ALA A 440 -52.16 -33.44 16.57
CA ALA A 440 -52.96 -33.59 15.36
C ALA A 440 -52.05 -33.62 14.12
N THR A 441 -51.95 -34.79 13.53
CA THR A 441 -51.23 -35.14 12.30
C THR A 441 -51.69 -34.31 11.10
N ILE A 442 -50.79 -33.66 10.35
CA ILE A 442 -51.07 -33.26 8.95
C ILE A 442 -49.90 -33.63 8.03
N VAL A 443 -50.28 -34.52 7.12
CA VAL A 443 -49.56 -35.05 5.96
C VAL A 443 -49.04 -33.94 5.06
N ALA A 444 -47.82 -34.14 4.54
CA ALA A 444 -47.21 -33.33 3.50
C ALA A 444 -48.19 -33.10 2.32
N LYS A 445 -48.52 -31.82 2.09
CA LYS A 445 -49.04 -31.33 0.82
C LYS A 445 -48.26 -30.07 0.44
N THR A 446 -47.66 -30.14 -0.74
CA THR A 446 -47.15 -29.03 -1.54
C THR A 446 -48.11 -27.83 -1.50
N PRO A 447 -47.66 -26.60 -1.21
CA PRO A 447 -48.44 -25.41 -1.45
C PRO A 447 -48.12 -24.86 -2.85
N THR A 448 -49.04 -25.10 -3.76
CA THR A 448 -49.32 -24.19 -4.88
C THR A 448 -49.75 -22.83 -4.34
N GLU A 449 -49.13 -21.80 -4.91
CA GLU A 449 -49.65 -20.44 -5.14
C GLU A 449 -50.73 -19.90 -4.19
N THR A 450 -50.33 -18.97 -3.33
CA THR A 450 -50.85 -17.59 -3.18
C THR A 450 -50.58 -17.10 -1.75
N GLY A 451 -49.80 -16.01 -1.62
CA GLY A 451 -49.47 -15.43 -0.31
C GLY A 451 -48.37 -14.37 -0.37
N ASP A 452 -48.80 -13.15 -0.69
CA ASP A 452 -48.20 -11.84 -0.41
C ASP A 452 -46.81 -11.50 -0.97
N ALA A 453 -46.89 -10.87 -2.16
CA ALA A 453 -45.86 -10.11 -2.82
C ALA A 453 -45.39 -8.92 -1.96
N ASP A 454 -44.09 -8.88 -1.69
CA ASP A 454 -43.40 -7.67 -1.29
C ASP A 454 -43.33 -6.71 -2.49
N ALA A 455 -43.90 -5.53 -2.33
CA ALA A 455 -44.01 -4.51 -3.36
C ALA A 455 -42.64 -3.87 -3.63
N GLY A 456 -41.83 -4.47 -4.52
CA GLY A 456 -40.54 -3.90 -4.98
C GLY A 456 -39.85 -4.58 -6.17
N SER A 457 -40.47 -5.58 -6.82
CA SER A 457 -39.76 -6.57 -7.67
C SER A 457 -39.48 -6.16 -9.14
N GLY A 458 -39.14 -4.91 -9.44
CA GLY A 458 -38.96 -4.44 -10.83
C GLY A 458 -37.56 -3.92 -11.24
N ARG A 459 -36.66 -3.66 -10.29
CA ARG A 459 -35.41 -2.92 -10.55
C ARG A 459 -34.23 -3.85 -10.87
N ARG A 460 -33.51 -3.64 -11.96
CA ARG A 460 -32.29 -4.37 -12.35
C ARG A 460 -31.08 -3.87 -11.57
N TRP A 461 -30.09 -4.75 -11.41
CA TRP A 461 -28.77 -4.39 -10.90
C TRP A 461 -27.80 -4.12 -12.05
N HIS A 462 -27.07 -3.02 -11.92
CA HIS A 462 -25.95 -2.65 -12.79
C HIS A 462 -24.70 -2.58 -11.92
N LEU A 463 -23.82 -3.55 -12.11
CA LEU A 463 -22.62 -3.75 -11.31
C LEU A 463 -21.40 -3.31 -12.11
N VAL A 464 -20.40 -2.81 -11.41
CA VAL A 464 -19.11 -2.44 -12.01
C VAL A 464 -17.98 -2.90 -11.11
N MET A 465 -16.96 -3.51 -11.71
CA MET A 465 -15.85 -4.11 -10.99
C MET A 465 -14.51 -3.68 -11.57
N ARG A 466 -13.58 -3.26 -10.71
CA ARG A 466 -12.16 -3.10 -11.08
C ARG A 466 -11.52 -4.48 -11.24
N HIS A 467 -10.66 -4.65 -12.24
CA HIS A 467 -9.84 -5.86 -12.37
C HIS A 467 -9.05 -6.22 -11.10
N GLY A 468 -8.65 -7.48 -10.98
CA GLY A 468 -7.82 -8.01 -9.89
C GLY A 468 -6.37 -7.51 -9.89
N GLU A 469 -5.58 -8.03 -8.95
CA GLU A 469 -4.15 -7.71 -8.82
C GLU A 469 -3.39 -7.96 -10.14
N ARG A 470 -2.40 -7.12 -10.45
CA ARG A 470 -1.65 -7.19 -11.71
C ARG A 470 -0.22 -7.66 -11.47
N VAL A 471 0.21 -8.68 -12.22
CA VAL A 471 1.58 -9.24 -12.16
C VAL A 471 2.65 -8.17 -12.40
N ASP A 472 2.42 -7.22 -13.30
CA ASP A 472 3.39 -6.16 -13.60
C ASP A 472 3.57 -5.16 -12.46
N LEU A 473 2.57 -4.99 -11.59
CA LEU A 473 2.65 -4.13 -10.41
C LEU A 473 3.19 -4.87 -9.18
N THR A 474 2.99 -6.18 -9.10
CA THR A 474 3.45 -7.00 -7.96
C THR A 474 4.91 -7.47 -8.11
N TYR A 475 5.38 -7.73 -9.34
CA TYR A 475 6.69 -8.36 -9.59
C TYR A 475 7.66 -7.51 -10.43
N GLY A 476 7.26 -6.31 -10.86
CA GLY A 476 8.10 -5.44 -11.68
C GLY A 476 8.46 -6.06 -13.04
N ALA A 477 9.75 -6.31 -13.31
CA ALA A 477 10.26 -6.88 -14.56
C ALA A 477 9.97 -8.39 -14.70
N TRP A 478 8.69 -8.76 -14.66
CA TRP A 478 8.25 -10.15 -14.59
C TRP A 478 8.45 -10.94 -15.89
N VAL A 479 8.42 -10.30 -17.07
CA VAL A 479 8.55 -10.98 -18.37
C VAL A 479 9.91 -11.69 -18.54
N PRO A 480 11.07 -11.00 -18.44
CA PRO A 480 12.36 -11.69 -18.52
C PRO A 480 12.56 -12.68 -17.36
N PHE A 481 11.91 -12.41 -16.21
CA PHE A 481 11.94 -13.34 -15.10
C PHE A 481 11.11 -14.60 -15.37
N CYS A 482 10.00 -14.55 -16.11
CA CYS A 482 9.13 -15.72 -16.30
C CYS A 482 9.38 -16.48 -17.60
N PHE A 483 10.11 -15.90 -18.56
CA PHE A 483 10.37 -16.51 -19.87
C PHE A 483 11.85 -16.89 -20.02
N GLU A 484 12.12 -18.14 -20.39
CA GLU A 484 13.43 -18.62 -20.82
C GLU A 484 13.31 -19.17 -22.23
N ASN A 485 14.12 -18.68 -23.18
CA ASN A 485 14.08 -19.09 -24.58
C ASN A 485 12.63 -19.10 -25.15
N ASP A 486 11.90 -18.00 -24.94
CA ASP A 486 10.49 -17.82 -25.32
C ASP A 486 9.50 -18.82 -24.69
N THR A 487 9.92 -19.59 -23.69
CA THR A 487 9.07 -20.55 -22.97
C THR A 487 8.78 -20.05 -21.56
N TYR A 488 7.51 -20.04 -21.17
CA TYR A 488 7.08 -19.60 -19.84
C TYR A 488 7.36 -20.67 -18.77
N GLY A 489 8.11 -20.32 -17.74
CA GLY A 489 8.62 -21.24 -16.70
C GLY A 489 7.97 -21.13 -15.31
N GLY A 490 6.94 -20.30 -15.12
CA GLY A 490 6.14 -20.21 -13.87
C GLY A 490 6.96 -20.30 -12.56
N ARG A 491 7.74 -19.27 -12.23
CA ARG A 491 8.76 -19.33 -11.16
C ARG A 491 8.29 -18.95 -9.75
N GLN A 492 7.02 -18.61 -9.55
CA GLN A 492 6.45 -18.28 -8.23
C GLN A 492 4.97 -18.69 -8.14
N ARG A 493 4.52 -19.16 -6.96
CA ARG A 493 3.19 -19.76 -6.75
C ARG A 493 2.01 -18.80 -7.03
N SER A 494 2.23 -17.50 -6.84
CA SER A 494 1.31 -16.40 -7.12
C SER A 494 1.33 -15.91 -8.57
N ILE A 495 2.36 -16.28 -9.35
CA ILE A 495 2.39 -16.08 -10.80
C ILE A 495 1.92 -17.40 -11.40
N ARG A 496 0.61 -17.51 -11.70
CA ARG A 496 0.00 -18.78 -12.10
C ARG A 496 0.78 -19.51 -13.20
N ALA A 497 0.86 -20.81 -13.03
CA ALA A 497 1.38 -21.78 -13.97
C ALA A 497 0.50 -21.84 -15.23
N GLY A 498 1.11 -21.61 -16.40
CA GLY A 498 0.58 -21.97 -17.72
C GLY A 498 -0.36 -20.96 -18.38
N LEU A 499 0.16 -20.23 -19.36
CA LEU A 499 -0.56 -20.06 -20.63
C LEU A 499 -0.56 -21.45 -21.34
N PRO A 500 -1.64 -21.85 -22.03
CA PRO A 500 -2.29 -23.19 -21.94
C PRO A 500 -1.65 -24.29 -22.82
N PRO A 501 -2.00 -25.60 -22.71
CA PRO A 501 -3.24 -26.18 -22.14
C PRO A 501 -3.13 -27.48 -21.30
N HIS A 502 -4.09 -27.74 -20.39
CA HIS A 502 -4.66 -29.08 -20.13
C HIS A 502 -5.97 -29.01 -19.31
N PRO A 503 -6.94 -29.93 -19.53
CA PRO A 503 -8.23 -29.95 -18.84
C PRO A 503 -8.02 -30.46 -17.41
N GLY A 504 -8.11 -29.57 -16.42
CA GLY A 504 -8.09 -29.95 -15.00
C GLY A 504 -7.41 -29.00 -14.03
N GLY A 505 -6.82 -27.88 -14.48
CA GLY A 505 -6.23 -26.89 -13.58
C GLY A 505 -7.30 -25.98 -12.96
N GLN A 506 -7.62 -26.16 -11.67
CA GLN A 506 -8.57 -25.30 -10.95
C GLN A 506 -8.10 -23.83 -10.97
N ALA A 507 -8.88 -22.97 -11.61
CA ALA A 507 -8.83 -21.53 -11.45
C ALA A 507 -9.26 -21.16 -10.02
N THR A 508 -8.44 -20.38 -9.31
CA THR A 508 -8.68 -19.91 -7.96
C THR A 508 -9.78 -18.87 -8.08
N SER A 509 -11.01 -19.31 -7.82
CA SER A 509 -12.21 -18.48 -7.79
C SER A 509 -11.98 -17.18 -7.01
N LEU A 510 -12.32 -16.03 -7.59
CA LEU A 510 -12.16 -14.73 -6.93
C LEU A 510 -13.14 -14.58 -5.76
N PRO A 511 -12.73 -14.01 -4.61
CA PRO A 511 -13.61 -13.80 -3.45
C PRO A 511 -14.89 -13.01 -3.78
N GLY A 512 -14.82 -12.05 -4.72
CA GLY A 512 -15.97 -11.26 -5.15
C GLY A 512 -17.08 -12.07 -5.83
N GLY A 513 -16.73 -13.07 -6.65
CA GLY A 513 -17.72 -13.95 -7.28
C GLY A 513 -18.44 -14.84 -6.28
N ARG A 514 -17.70 -15.39 -5.29
CA ARG A 514 -18.29 -16.20 -4.21
C ARG A 514 -19.19 -15.38 -3.29
N GLY A 515 -18.75 -14.17 -2.91
CA GLY A 515 -19.55 -13.25 -2.11
C GLY A 515 -20.84 -12.83 -2.80
N HIS A 516 -20.82 -12.67 -4.13
CA HIS A 516 -22.01 -12.32 -4.90
C HIS A 516 -23.02 -13.47 -5.02
N ALA A 517 -22.55 -14.70 -5.24
CA ALA A 517 -23.42 -15.89 -5.19
C ALA A 517 -24.10 -16.05 -3.82
N ALA A 518 -23.39 -15.76 -2.73
CA ALA A 518 -23.96 -15.77 -1.38
C ALA A 518 -25.01 -14.66 -1.17
N GLY A 519 -24.93 -13.55 -1.91
CA GLY A 519 -25.90 -12.45 -1.90
C GLY A 519 -27.19 -12.72 -2.70
N GLY A 520 -27.29 -13.86 -3.40
CA GLY A 520 -28.49 -14.27 -4.13
C GLY A 520 -28.83 -13.44 -5.37
N VAL A 521 -27.89 -12.62 -5.86
CA VAL A 521 -28.07 -11.79 -7.07
C VAL A 521 -27.41 -12.48 -8.26
N SER A 522 -28.17 -12.81 -9.30
CA SER A 522 -27.63 -13.42 -10.53
C SER A 522 -27.21 -12.37 -11.54
N VAL A 523 -26.12 -12.55 -12.27
CA VAL A 523 -25.74 -11.71 -13.42
C VAL A 523 -26.00 -12.46 -14.73
N ARG A 524 -26.63 -11.77 -15.69
CA ARG A 524 -26.97 -12.33 -17.01
C ARG A 524 -26.10 -11.77 -18.13
N HIS A 525 -25.72 -10.50 -18.03
CA HIS A 525 -24.97 -9.80 -19.08
C HIS A 525 -23.63 -9.35 -18.52
N VAL A 526 -22.52 -9.91 -19.02
CA VAL A 526 -21.17 -9.57 -18.56
C VAL A 526 -20.38 -8.93 -19.67
N TYR A 527 -19.94 -7.71 -19.44
CA TYR A 527 -19.10 -6.93 -20.34
C TYR A 527 -17.73 -6.73 -19.70
N ALA A 528 -16.66 -6.99 -20.43
CA ALA A 528 -15.30 -6.81 -19.94
C ALA A 528 -14.50 -5.92 -20.88
N SER A 529 -13.63 -5.07 -20.33
CA SER A 529 -12.61 -4.37 -21.10
C SER A 529 -11.74 -5.36 -21.89
N CYS A 530 -11.26 -4.95 -23.05
CA CYS A 530 -10.32 -5.74 -23.88
C CYS A 530 -8.94 -5.98 -23.24
N ALA A 531 -8.64 -5.39 -22.08
CA ALA A 531 -7.44 -5.71 -21.32
C ALA A 531 -7.51 -7.15 -20.76
N TYR A 532 -6.46 -7.95 -20.96
CA TYR A 532 -6.40 -9.35 -20.49
C TYR A 532 -6.83 -9.51 -19.02
N ARG A 533 -6.28 -8.68 -18.12
CA ARG A 533 -6.62 -8.67 -16.69
C ARG A 533 -8.11 -8.47 -16.38
N ALA A 534 -8.84 -7.72 -17.21
CA ALA A 534 -10.27 -7.50 -17.02
C ALA A 534 -11.07 -8.73 -17.45
N VAL A 535 -10.70 -9.37 -18.57
CA VAL A 535 -11.30 -10.62 -19.04
C VAL A 535 -11.06 -11.76 -18.05
N GLU A 536 -9.82 -11.88 -17.55
CA GLU A 536 -9.46 -12.86 -16.52
C GLU A 536 -10.25 -12.63 -15.22
N THR A 537 -10.42 -11.37 -14.80
CA THR A 537 -11.25 -11.03 -13.64
C THR A 537 -12.71 -11.40 -13.87
N ALA A 538 -13.26 -11.14 -15.06
CA ALA A 538 -14.64 -11.49 -15.39
C ALA A 538 -14.87 -13.01 -15.37
N GLN A 539 -13.91 -13.79 -15.89
CA GLN A 539 -13.95 -15.25 -15.80
C GLN A 539 -13.93 -15.73 -14.34
N GLY A 540 -12.99 -15.24 -13.53
CA GLY A 540 -12.89 -15.60 -12.12
C GLY A 540 -14.13 -15.20 -11.30
N PHE A 541 -14.81 -14.12 -11.68
CA PHE A 541 -16.08 -13.71 -11.09
C PHE A 541 -17.22 -14.68 -11.45
N LEU A 542 -17.35 -15.05 -12.74
CA LEU A 542 -18.35 -16.02 -13.20
C LEU A 542 -18.16 -17.40 -12.56
N GLU A 543 -16.92 -17.86 -12.45
CA GLU A 543 -16.58 -19.12 -11.77
C GLU A 543 -16.92 -19.06 -10.28
N GLY A 544 -16.57 -17.95 -9.61
CA GLY A 544 -16.90 -17.75 -8.20
C GLY A 544 -18.41 -17.73 -7.94
N MET A 545 -19.19 -17.20 -8.90
CA MET A 545 -20.65 -17.22 -8.83
C MET A 545 -21.27 -18.57 -9.21
N GLN A 546 -20.49 -19.51 -9.76
CA GLN A 546 -21.00 -20.71 -10.42
C GLN A 546 -22.04 -20.38 -11.49
N ALA A 547 -21.77 -19.32 -12.27
CA ALA A 547 -22.66 -18.87 -13.32
C ALA A 547 -22.86 -19.97 -14.37
N ASP A 548 -24.06 -19.98 -14.97
CA ASP A 548 -24.36 -20.91 -16.05
C ASP A 548 -23.39 -20.70 -17.23
N PRO A 549 -22.88 -21.76 -17.88
CA PRO A 549 -21.96 -21.63 -19.02
C PRO A 549 -22.49 -20.82 -20.20
N SER A 550 -23.81 -20.61 -20.30
CA SER A 550 -24.44 -19.72 -21.29
C SER A 550 -24.17 -18.23 -21.04
N VAL A 551 -23.80 -17.83 -19.81
CA VAL A 551 -23.39 -16.47 -19.49
C VAL A 551 -21.97 -16.25 -20.02
N LYS A 552 -21.88 -15.65 -21.20
CA LYS A 552 -20.62 -15.38 -21.90
C LYS A 552 -20.08 -13.99 -21.59
N ILE A 553 -18.75 -13.85 -21.63
CA ILE A 553 -18.05 -12.57 -21.48
C ILE A 553 -18.06 -11.83 -22.83
N ARG A 554 -18.70 -10.66 -22.87
CA ARG A 554 -18.73 -9.76 -24.03
C ARG A 554 -17.55 -8.79 -23.93
N VAL A 555 -16.55 -8.96 -24.80
CA VAL A 555 -15.33 -8.12 -24.78
C VAL A 555 -15.62 -6.79 -25.46
N GLU A 556 -15.63 -5.70 -24.69
CA GLU A 556 -16.02 -4.36 -25.11
C GLU A 556 -14.85 -3.37 -25.03
N PRO A 557 -14.27 -2.95 -26.18
CA PRO A 557 -13.18 -1.98 -26.23
C PRO A 557 -13.54 -0.60 -25.67
N GLY A 558 -14.82 -0.20 -25.71
CA GLY A 558 -15.30 1.04 -25.10
C GLY A 558 -15.02 1.14 -23.59
N LEU A 559 -14.87 0.00 -22.90
CA LEU A 559 -14.54 -0.08 -21.47
C LEU A 559 -13.02 -0.06 -21.18
N PHE A 560 -12.16 0.09 -22.19
CA PHE A 560 -10.72 0.22 -21.98
C PHE A 560 -10.37 1.50 -21.22
N GLU A 561 -9.28 1.50 -20.45
CA GLU A 561 -8.84 2.68 -19.69
C GLU A 561 -8.36 3.82 -20.60
N TYR A 562 -8.10 4.99 -20.02
CA TYR A 562 -7.68 6.17 -20.75
C TYR A 562 -6.34 5.92 -21.48
N LYS A 563 -6.34 6.00 -22.82
CA LYS A 563 -5.20 5.64 -23.69
C LYS A 563 -3.95 6.47 -23.40
N MET A 564 -4.13 7.72 -22.95
CA MET A 564 -3.00 8.61 -22.64
C MET A 564 -2.15 8.11 -21.46
N TRP A 565 -2.65 7.17 -20.63
CA TRP A 565 -1.85 6.49 -19.61
C TRP A 565 -0.81 5.51 -20.20
N HIS A 566 -0.97 5.11 -21.46
CA HIS A 566 -0.08 4.17 -22.16
C HIS A 566 0.74 4.83 -23.27
N LEU A 567 0.15 5.78 -24.01
CA LEU A 567 0.79 6.41 -25.16
C LEU A 567 2.07 7.17 -24.80
N SER A 568 2.21 7.64 -23.56
CA SER A 568 3.45 8.24 -23.04
C SER A 568 4.63 7.24 -22.93
N LYS A 569 4.35 5.93 -22.94
CA LYS A 569 5.33 4.83 -22.80
C LYS A 569 5.72 4.17 -24.13
N GLY A 570 5.13 4.61 -25.25
CA GLY A 570 5.36 4.05 -26.59
C GLY A 570 4.09 3.52 -27.25
N PRO A 571 4.19 2.89 -28.44
CA PRO A 571 3.05 2.29 -29.13
C PRO A 571 2.44 1.16 -28.28
N MET A 572 1.11 1.17 -28.16
CA MET A 572 0.40 0.20 -27.34
C MET A 572 0.45 -1.20 -27.97
N PRO A 573 0.75 -2.26 -27.19
CA PRO A 573 0.71 -3.62 -27.72
C PRO A 573 -0.73 -4.00 -28.12
N PRO A 574 -0.90 -4.85 -29.15
CA PRO A 574 -2.22 -5.30 -29.57
C PRO A 574 -2.91 -6.12 -28.48
N PHE A 575 -4.23 -5.99 -28.38
CA PHE A 575 -5.04 -6.85 -27.50
C PHE A 575 -5.16 -8.26 -28.07
N MET A 576 -5.33 -9.24 -27.18
CA MET A 576 -5.75 -10.58 -27.61
C MET A 576 -7.14 -10.50 -28.24
N THR A 577 -7.30 -11.19 -29.37
CA THR A 577 -8.60 -11.31 -30.04
C THR A 577 -9.57 -12.16 -29.21
N PRO A 578 -10.90 -11.98 -29.37
CA PRO A 578 -11.89 -12.85 -28.72
C PRO A 578 -11.66 -14.34 -28.99
N LEU A 579 -11.18 -14.69 -30.19
CA LEU A 579 -10.84 -16.07 -30.55
C LEU A 579 -9.63 -16.59 -29.77
N GLU A 580 -8.59 -15.77 -29.59
CA GLU A 580 -7.41 -16.15 -28.79
C GLU A 580 -7.78 -16.29 -27.30
N LEU A 581 -8.61 -15.40 -26.76
CA LEU A 581 -9.12 -15.50 -25.40
C LEU A 581 -9.97 -16.78 -25.21
N HIS A 582 -10.84 -17.09 -26.18
CA HIS A 582 -11.61 -18.34 -26.15
C HIS A 582 -10.71 -19.58 -26.20
N LYS A 583 -9.68 -19.58 -27.06
CA LYS A 583 -8.66 -20.63 -27.10
C LYS A 583 -7.83 -20.73 -25.82
N ALA A 584 -7.68 -19.62 -25.11
CA ALA A 584 -7.03 -19.58 -23.79
C ALA A 584 -7.90 -20.14 -22.66
N GLY A 585 -9.16 -20.51 -22.94
CA GLY A 585 -10.08 -21.14 -21.98
C GLY A 585 -11.09 -20.18 -21.35
N PHE A 586 -11.12 -18.91 -21.77
CA PHE A 586 -12.11 -17.94 -21.28
C PHE A 586 -13.47 -18.13 -21.96
N ASN A 587 -14.56 -17.98 -21.20
CA ASN A 587 -15.92 -18.16 -21.69
C ASN A 587 -16.44 -16.93 -22.49
N VAL A 588 -15.69 -16.51 -23.51
CA VAL A 588 -15.94 -15.32 -24.32
C VAL A 588 -17.04 -15.54 -25.36
N ASP A 589 -17.88 -14.53 -25.57
CA ASP A 589 -18.88 -14.50 -26.64
C ASP A 589 -18.24 -14.13 -27.98
N LEU A 590 -18.08 -15.12 -28.86
CA LEU A 590 -17.50 -14.91 -30.19
C LEU A 590 -18.44 -14.21 -31.18
N ASN A 591 -19.74 -14.16 -30.87
CA ASN A 591 -20.75 -13.53 -31.71
C ASN A 591 -21.06 -12.09 -31.28
N TYR A 592 -20.51 -11.66 -30.15
CA TYR A 592 -20.67 -10.29 -29.66
C TYR A 592 -20.03 -9.29 -30.63
N LYS A 593 -20.78 -8.24 -30.94
CA LYS A 593 -20.31 -7.11 -31.73
C LYS A 593 -20.15 -5.91 -30.80
N PRO A 594 -18.93 -5.37 -30.63
CA PRO A 594 -18.72 -4.25 -29.74
C PRO A 594 -19.47 -2.98 -30.17
N TYR A 595 -19.83 -2.15 -29.19
CA TYR A 595 -20.45 -0.84 -29.42
C TYR A 595 -19.44 0.18 -29.96
N VAL A 596 -18.19 0.05 -29.53
CA VAL A 596 -17.12 0.97 -29.90
C VAL A 596 -15.92 0.20 -30.42
N GLU A 597 -15.38 0.66 -31.54
CA GLU A 597 -14.05 0.29 -31.99
C GLU A 597 -13.03 1.27 -31.42
N ILE A 598 -11.92 0.76 -30.92
CA ILE A 598 -10.83 1.58 -30.37
C ILE A 598 -9.67 1.64 -31.35
N ASP A 599 -9.31 2.86 -31.75
CA ASP A 599 -8.04 3.11 -32.43
C ASP A 599 -6.93 3.26 -31.39
N LEU A 600 -5.88 2.44 -31.50
CA LEU A 600 -4.76 2.41 -30.56
C LEU A 600 -3.66 3.41 -30.91
N GLU A 601 -3.67 3.96 -32.12
CA GLU A 601 -2.60 4.84 -32.62
C GLU A 601 -2.89 6.31 -32.35
N SER A 602 -4.17 6.71 -32.39
CA SER A 602 -4.55 8.09 -32.11
C SER A 602 -4.55 8.41 -30.60
N PRO A 603 -4.08 9.60 -30.20
CA PRO A 603 -4.35 10.12 -28.86
C PRO A 603 -5.85 10.36 -28.68
N GLU A 604 -6.33 10.29 -27.44
CA GLU A 604 -7.72 10.64 -27.09
C GLU A 604 -7.73 11.70 -25.98
N THR A 605 -8.75 12.56 -25.98
CA THR A 605 -9.01 13.48 -24.86
C THR A 605 -9.80 12.78 -23.75
N LEU A 606 -9.92 13.43 -22.58
CA LEU A 606 -10.76 12.90 -21.50
C LEU A 606 -12.26 12.85 -21.87
N ASP A 607 -12.71 13.78 -22.71
CA ASP A 607 -14.08 13.77 -23.20
C ASP A 607 -14.29 12.63 -24.21
N ASP A 608 -13.33 12.37 -25.12
CA ASP A 608 -13.39 11.21 -26.02
C ASP A 608 -13.43 9.89 -25.23
N TYR A 609 -12.60 9.79 -24.19
CA TYR A 609 -12.58 8.67 -23.25
C TYR A 609 -13.94 8.44 -22.58
N TYR A 610 -14.56 9.51 -22.09
CA TYR A 610 -15.90 9.45 -21.49
C TYR A 610 -16.96 9.08 -22.51
N ILE A 611 -16.97 9.69 -23.69
CA ILE A 611 -17.96 9.45 -24.75
C ILE A 611 -17.96 7.98 -25.17
N ARG A 612 -16.79 7.37 -25.38
CA ARG A 612 -16.74 5.94 -25.77
C ARG A 612 -17.23 5.02 -24.66
N GLY A 613 -16.85 5.27 -23.41
CA GLY A 613 -17.26 4.43 -22.29
C GLY A 613 -18.74 4.58 -21.97
N LYS A 614 -19.27 5.82 -22.01
CA LYS A 614 -20.70 6.13 -21.95
C LYS A 614 -21.46 5.40 -23.05
N THR A 615 -21.01 5.48 -24.30
CA THR A 615 -21.66 4.82 -25.45
C THR A 615 -21.78 3.32 -25.23
N ALA A 616 -20.70 2.68 -24.80
CA ALA A 616 -20.69 1.24 -24.49
C ALA A 616 -21.63 0.87 -23.33
N MET A 617 -21.58 1.61 -22.21
CA MET A 617 -22.40 1.32 -21.03
C MET A 617 -23.90 1.56 -21.28
N GLN A 618 -24.25 2.69 -21.89
CA GLN A 618 -25.63 3.01 -22.21
C GLN A 618 -26.19 2.07 -23.29
N GLY A 619 -25.41 1.75 -24.31
CA GLY A 619 -25.77 0.75 -25.33
C GLY A 619 -26.05 -0.61 -24.70
N ALA A 620 -25.13 -1.09 -23.86
CA ALA A 620 -25.30 -2.35 -23.12
C ALA A 620 -26.57 -2.37 -22.25
N VAL A 621 -26.87 -1.29 -21.53
CA VAL A 621 -28.06 -1.21 -20.66
C VAL A 621 -29.35 -1.20 -21.48
N ARG A 622 -29.42 -0.40 -22.56
CA ARG A 622 -30.59 -0.27 -23.43
C ARG A 622 -30.88 -1.58 -24.18
N ASP A 623 -29.86 -2.20 -24.77
CA ASP A 623 -30.02 -3.44 -25.54
C ASP A 623 -30.49 -4.61 -24.65
N THR A 624 -30.10 -4.59 -23.38
CA THR A 624 -30.45 -5.65 -22.42
C THR A 624 -31.72 -5.35 -21.62
N GLU A 625 -32.36 -4.20 -21.85
CA GLU A 625 -33.58 -3.78 -21.14
C GLU A 625 -34.75 -4.73 -21.40
N ALA A 626 -35.01 -5.05 -22.67
CA ALA A 626 -36.09 -5.96 -23.05
C ALA A 626 -35.86 -7.41 -22.59
N GLU A 627 -34.60 -7.86 -22.55
CA GLU A 627 -34.24 -9.19 -22.04
C GLU A 627 -34.25 -9.27 -20.51
N GLY A 628 -34.16 -8.11 -19.84
CA GLY A 628 -34.00 -8.00 -18.40
C GLY A 628 -32.69 -8.63 -17.90
N GLY A 629 -32.64 -8.88 -16.59
CA GLY A 629 -31.47 -9.45 -15.92
C GLY A 629 -30.37 -8.42 -15.64
N ASN A 630 -29.51 -8.77 -14.68
CA ASN A 630 -28.51 -7.85 -14.16
C ASN A 630 -27.27 -7.81 -15.07
N THR A 631 -26.64 -6.64 -15.12
CA THR A 631 -25.47 -6.37 -15.94
C THR A 631 -24.23 -6.18 -15.06
N LEU A 632 -23.09 -6.69 -15.50
CA LEU A 632 -21.78 -6.47 -14.89
C LEU A 632 -20.82 -5.88 -15.91
N PHE A 633 -20.16 -4.78 -15.54
CA PHE A 633 -19.06 -4.16 -16.27
C PHE A 633 -17.75 -4.42 -15.53
N VAL A 634 -16.82 -5.17 -16.14
CA VAL A 634 -15.48 -5.42 -15.58
C VAL A 634 -14.46 -4.59 -16.34
N GLY A 635 -13.80 -3.67 -15.64
CA GLY A 635 -12.87 -2.73 -16.25
C GLY A 635 -11.77 -2.30 -15.30
N HIS A 636 -11.59 -0.99 -15.17
CA HIS A 636 -10.50 -0.35 -14.46
C HIS A 636 -11.06 0.50 -13.33
N ALA A 637 -10.18 1.15 -12.56
CA ALA A 637 -10.62 1.99 -11.45
C ALA A 637 -11.60 3.09 -11.91
N ALA A 638 -11.38 3.66 -13.11
CA ALA A 638 -12.19 4.73 -13.69
C ALA A 638 -13.47 4.22 -14.37
N THR A 639 -13.72 2.91 -14.36
CA THR A 639 -14.98 2.36 -14.85
C THR A 639 -16.09 2.59 -13.81
N LEU A 640 -15.74 2.66 -12.52
CA LEU A 640 -16.71 2.80 -11.44
C LEU A 640 -17.40 4.17 -11.44
N ASP A 641 -16.62 5.26 -11.51
CA ASP A 641 -17.16 6.62 -11.59
C ASP A 641 -17.86 6.86 -12.94
N MET A 642 -17.26 6.39 -14.03
CA MET A 642 -17.85 6.48 -15.37
C MET A 642 -19.23 5.82 -15.44
N MET A 643 -19.45 4.65 -14.85
CA MET A 643 -20.78 4.00 -14.82
C MET A 643 -21.80 4.89 -14.11
N VAL A 644 -21.42 5.50 -12.98
CA VAL A 644 -22.31 6.37 -12.22
C VAL A 644 -22.73 7.58 -13.03
N VAL A 645 -21.78 8.24 -13.71
CA VAL A 645 -22.09 9.41 -14.54
C VAL A 645 -22.88 9.00 -15.79
N ALA A 646 -22.48 7.93 -16.48
CA ALA A 646 -23.12 7.50 -17.71
C ALA A 646 -24.57 7.05 -17.50
N LEU A 647 -24.85 6.30 -16.43
CA LEU A 647 -26.20 5.77 -16.18
C LEU A 647 -27.14 6.80 -15.56
N LYS A 648 -26.64 7.73 -14.73
CA LYS A 648 -27.47 8.85 -14.24
C LYS A 648 -27.97 9.75 -15.37
N ASN A 649 -27.19 9.88 -16.45
CA ASN A 649 -27.51 10.72 -17.61
C ASN A 649 -27.95 9.88 -18.82
N ILE A 650 -28.56 8.70 -18.61
CA ILE A 650 -29.00 7.85 -19.72
C ILE A 650 -30.20 8.41 -20.49
N ASP A 651 -31.03 9.20 -19.81
CA ASP A 651 -32.25 9.81 -20.34
C ASP A 651 -32.09 11.31 -20.64
N GLU A 652 -30.90 11.88 -20.37
CA GLU A 652 -30.62 13.30 -20.59
C GLU A 652 -30.21 13.56 -22.05
N GLU A 653 -30.77 14.60 -22.66
CA GLU A 653 -30.42 15.02 -24.04
C GLU A 653 -29.07 15.76 -24.12
N GLN A 654 -28.62 16.36 -23.00
CA GLN A 654 -27.36 17.11 -22.92
C GLN A 654 -26.38 16.42 -22.00
N ASP A 655 -25.14 16.25 -22.48
CA ASP A 655 -24.09 15.65 -21.69
C ASP A 655 -23.52 16.63 -20.66
N PRO A 656 -23.18 16.15 -19.44
CA PRO A 656 -22.41 16.93 -18.48
C PRO A 656 -20.94 16.97 -18.93
N LEU A 657 -20.67 17.77 -19.96
CA LEU A 657 -19.31 18.13 -20.37
C LEU A 657 -18.88 19.40 -19.64
N PRO A 658 -17.60 19.49 -19.17
CA PRO A 658 -16.53 18.50 -19.37
C PRO A 658 -16.60 17.33 -18.36
N TYR A 659 -16.25 16.12 -18.81
CA TYR A 659 -16.11 14.97 -17.92
C TYR A 659 -14.88 15.16 -17.01
N GLN A 660 -15.06 14.94 -15.71
CA GLN A 660 -13.97 14.98 -14.75
C GLN A 660 -13.78 13.61 -14.10
N LEU A 661 -12.56 13.09 -14.19
CA LEU A 661 -12.17 11.89 -13.44
C LEU A 661 -12.31 12.15 -11.94
N SER A 662 -12.82 11.16 -11.21
CA SER A 662 -12.92 11.25 -9.77
C SER A 662 -11.54 11.41 -9.12
N LYS A 663 -11.41 12.38 -8.20
CA LYS A 663 -10.22 12.53 -7.34
C LYS A 663 -9.93 11.29 -6.47
N HIS A 664 -10.91 10.39 -6.33
CA HIS A 664 -10.81 9.17 -5.54
C HIS A 664 -10.40 7.94 -6.36
N LEU A 665 -10.08 8.10 -7.66
CA LEU A 665 -9.69 7.02 -8.55
C LEU A 665 -8.58 6.12 -7.97
N GLY A 666 -7.57 6.73 -7.34
CA GLY A 666 -6.45 6.01 -6.70
C GLY A 666 -6.83 5.23 -5.44
N ARG A 667 -8.00 5.51 -4.83
CA ARG A 667 -8.49 4.84 -3.62
C ARG A 667 -9.31 3.58 -3.92
N VAL A 668 -9.68 3.34 -5.18
CA VAL A 668 -10.49 2.18 -5.57
C VAL A 668 -9.61 0.93 -5.54
N PRO A 669 -9.75 -0.02 -4.59
CA PRO A 669 -8.87 -1.20 -4.52
C PRO A 669 -9.11 -2.19 -5.67
N TYR A 670 -8.22 -3.18 -5.84
CA TYR A 670 -8.47 -4.30 -6.75
C TYR A 670 -9.77 -5.01 -6.40
N CYS A 671 -10.49 -5.51 -7.41
CA CYS A 671 -11.78 -6.17 -7.24
C CYS A 671 -12.87 -5.32 -6.57
N ALA A 672 -12.67 -4.00 -6.41
CA ALA A 672 -13.71 -3.11 -5.89
C ALA A 672 -14.98 -3.21 -6.74
N LEU A 673 -16.11 -3.40 -6.07
CA LEU A 673 -17.43 -3.56 -6.68
C LEU A 673 -18.29 -2.33 -6.38
N GLY A 674 -18.78 -1.67 -7.42
CA GLY A 674 -19.83 -0.67 -7.36
C GLY A 674 -21.17 -1.23 -7.84
N ALA A 675 -22.27 -0.67 -7.36
CA ALA A 675 -23.61 -1.10 -7.73
C ALA A 675 -24.56 0.09 -7.94
N MET A 676 -25.40 -0.03 -8.97
CA MET A 676 -26.53 0.84 -9.24
C MET A 676 -27.80 0.04 -9.47
N ARG A 677 -28.94 0.63 -9.13
CA ARG A 677 -30.28 0.16 -9.47
C ARG A 677 -30.93 1.12 -10.45
N ASP A 678 -31.63 0.62 -11.45
CA ASP A 678 -32.41 1.41 -12.41
C ASP A 678 -33.76 1.87 -11.82
N HIS A 679 -34.46 2.77 -12.51
CA HIS A 679 -35.84 3.23 -12.21
C HIS A 679 -36.16 3.53 -10.73
N PRO A 680 -35.59 4.60 -10.13
CA PRO A 680 -34.65 5.56 -10.71
C PRO A 680 -33.19 5.12 -10.57
N TRP A 681 -32.32 5.70 -11.39
CA TRP A 681 -30.87 5.47 -11.32
C TRP A 681 -30.29 5.90 -9.98
N GLN A 682 -29.93 4.92 -9.16
CA GLN A 682 -29.46 5.14 -7.80
C GLN A 682 -28.22 4.30 -7.53
N VAL A 683 -27.18 4.96 -7.00
CA VAL A 683 -26.02 4.27 -6.43
C VAL A 683 -26.45 3.63 -5.12
N VAL A 684 -26.20 2.32 -4.98
CA VAL A 684 -26.60 1.52 -3.83
C VAL A 684 -25.43 0.71 -3.30
N SER A 685 -25.57 0.19 -2.08
CA SER A 685 -24.60 -0.77 -1.56
C SER A 685 -24.57 -2.03 -2.44
N PRO A 686 -23.39 -2.53 -2.83
CA PRO A 686 -23.29 -3.80 -3.55
C PRO A 686 -23.85 -4.97 -2.71
N PRO A 687 -24.37 -6.02 -3.35
CA PRO A 687 -24.98 -7.15 -2.65
C PRO A 687 -23.95 -8.11 -2.01
N CYS A 688 -22.67 -7.73 -1.95
CA CYS A 688 -21.62 -8.48 -1.27
C CYS A 688 -20.65 -7.54 -0.54
N PRO A 689 -19.99 -8.00 0.54
CA PRO A 689 -19.02 -7.19 1.28
C PRO A 689 -17.81 -6.78 0.45
N PRO A 690 -17.11 -5.69 0.83
CA PRO A 690 -15.80 -5.37 0.26
C PRO A 690 -14.75 -6.42 0.68
N THR A 691 -13.68 -6.52 -0.11
CA THR A 691 -12.55 -7.42 0.15
C THR A 691 -11.33 -6.64 0.62
N MET A 692 -10.64 -7.12 1.67
CA MET A 692 -9.36 -6.58 2.12
C MET A 692 -8.37 -7.73 2.39
N ASN A 693 -7.12 -7.54 2.00
CA ASN A 693 -6.01 -8.47 2.25
C ASN A 693 -4.73 -7.68 2.55
N THR A 694 -3.83 -8.28 3.34
CA THR A 694 -2.50 -7.73 3.61
C THR A 694 -1.51 -8.19 2.55
N SER A 695 -0.42 -7.44 2.36
CA SER A 695 0.69 -7.88 1.53
C SER A 695 1.38 -9.10 2.15
N SER A 696 1.94 -9.96 1.30
CA SER A 696 2.80 -11.07 1.70
C SER A 696 4.09 -11.00 0.89
N GLY A 697 5.21 -10.79 1.59
CA GLY A 697 6.52 -10.72 0.96
C GLY A 697 6.99 -12.07 0.45
N ARG A 698 7.88 -12.05 -0.55
CA ARG A 698 8.57 -13.27 -0.99
C ARG A 698 9.52 -13.73 0.11
N PHE A 699 9.31 -14.94 0.62
CA PHE A 699 10.23 -15.56 1.56
C PHE A 699 11.43 -16.17 0.82
N ASP A 700 12.64 -15.78 1.22
CA ASP A 700 13.87 -16.45 0.80
C ASP A 700 14.26 -17.48 1.86
N TRP A 701 14.09 -18.76 1.54
CA TRP A 701 14.39 -19.84 2.48
C TRP A 701 15.89 -19.93 2.82
N LYS A 702 16.78 -19.32 2.02
CA LYS A 702 18.23 -19.30 2.29
C LYS A 702 18.57 -18.62 3.62
N VAL A 703 17.71 -17.75 4.15
CA VAL A 703 17.87 -17.18 5.50
C VAL A 703 17.84 -18.25 6.60
N LEU A 704 17.34 -19.45 6.30
CA LEU A 704 17.35 -20.60 7.22
C LEU A 704 18.63 -21.43 7.14
N LEU A 705 19.50 -21.22 6.15
CA LEU A 705 20.81 -21.87 6.07
C LEU A 705 21.82 -21.24 7.04
N ASP A 706 21.51 -20.04 7.54
CA ASP A 706 22.29 -19.31 8.54
C ASP A 706 21.89 -19.66 10.00
N LEU A 707 21.00 -20.65 10.18
CA LEU A 707 20.67 -21.30 11.47
C LEU A 707 21.60 -22.50 11.72
#